data_AF-A0A167Y8Y7-F1
#
_entry.id   AF-A0A167Y8Y7-F1
#
_cell.length_a   1.000
_cell.length_b   1.000
_cell.length_c   1.000
_cell.angle_alpha   90.00
_cell.angle_beta   90.00
_cell.angle_gamma   90.00
#
_symmetry.space_group_name_H-M   'P 1'
#
loop_
_entity.id
_entity.type
_entity.pdbx_description
1 polymer ?
#
loop_
_entity_poly.entity_id
_entity_poly.type
_entity_poly.pdbx_seq_one_letter_code
_entity_poly.pdbx_strand_id
1 'polypeptide(L)'
;MSLVRCLAVVAAASTAALAASPIEVHGSQFVNSKSHDRLQLLGIDYQPGGSAGYTDKKDPLSDADSCLRDAALMQKLGVNTVRIYNVNPELNHDECMSIFNEAGIYLILDVNSPLVNGALNQAEPWTTYNKYYLKRIFSMIEAFKDYPNVIGFFGGNEVLNEDAVVQTPSYVKAVQRDLKNYMKKHSKRQIPIGYSAADIRKQVPDQFHYLTCDDGSNSGADFFGMNVYSWCGDSSYKKAGYDVLTNIFKDTSVPVFFSEYGCNKVTPREFTEVATIFGDQMAEVWSGGLAYEWTQEENDFGLVKIDSDGNAKILDDYHNLQKQFAKLDMKKLQSVNSTDSAAKAPKCDKSLITTKGFSTDFSLPDLPPGGQDLIDNGVTDITPGKIVKVKNTKVKAKITDSNGNEITDLELKVVDDSSSNTPDKSNTTAGDDKSTSSPTGTAASTIKPGATSTGTSTSAMTAEADTTGSAVPTSNSAGKGVIGSTLLGVAALFAFLIIPSIPISICKSVAKLSITTSNRLRVSAASLHDYKPPRTSHTSHLIDSDQECELESNQRLQQSYSLQLNGGEQLTDIRDMWTRGIRTTVPSCAALQPNALNTCRNSQLSSKARLSSSSPYNQGQSAFTSISRRTFASSPRSQLIHPPPSQEAAPFDINSNPYKARRQWPPDISKLSEKQQFRLERKYRRRAKLKYARPGWTKATKLMQSFAVVGVIVYAVFFMEMEGHGENPFQPLRTWIKGLFGDAFTKTERRRMIDEKKDIEAAVSTTGR
;
A
#
# COMPACT_ATOMS: atom_id res chain seq x y z
N MET A 1 -12.10 -58.05 48.44
CA MET A 1 -10.97 -57.85 47.49
C MET A 1 -11.53 -57.89 46.08
N SER A 2 -11.21 -57.00 45.14
CA SER A 2 -10.56 -55.68 45.28
C SER A 2 -11.12 -54.75 44.19
N LEU A 3 -11.88 -53.72 44.60
CA LEU A 3 -12.55 -52.78 43.68
C LEU A 3 -11.82 -51.42 43.66
N VAL A 4 -10.48 -51.47 43.54
CA VAL A 4 -9.58 -50.31 43.69
C VAL A 4 -8.63 -50.19 42.49
N ARG A 5 -9.19 -50.17 41.28
CA ARG A 5 -8.50 -49.79 40.02
C ARG A 5 -9.50 -49.20 39.02
N CYS A 6 -9.76 -47.89 39.10
CA CYS A 6 -10.20 -47.01 37.98
C CYS A 6 -10.50 -45.56 38.44
N LEU A 7 -9.70 -44.98 39.34
CA LEU A 7 -9.75 -43.53 39.64
C LEU A 7 -8.35 -42.92 39.61
N ALA A 8 -7.70 -43.07 38.45
CA ALA A 8 -6.59 -42.24 38.01
C ALA A 8 -7.05 -41.43 36.80
N VAL A 9 -8.04 -40.55 37.01
CA VAL A 9 -8.35 -39.51 36.03
C VAL A 9 -7.14 -38.61 35.98
N VAL A 10 -6.35 -38.76 34.92
CA VAL A 10 -5.30 -37.79 34.60
C VAL A 10 -6.02 -36.48 34.33
N ALA A 11 -5.99 -35.58 35.31
CA ALA A 11 -6.22 -34.18 35.08
C ALA A 11 -5.10 -33.68 34.17
N ALA A 12 -5.30 -33.87 32.86
CA ALA A 12 -4.57 -33.17 31.84
C ALA A 12 -4.93 -31.70 32.02
N ALA A 13 -4.16 -31.01 32.87
CA ALA A 13 -4.21 -29.58 32.98
C ALA A 13 -3.83 -29.05 31.59
N SER A 14 -4.86 -28.70 30.81
CA SER A 14 -4.69 -27.93 29.59
C SER A 14 -3.88 -26.70 29.98
N THR A 15 -2.60 -26.68 29.62
CA THR A 15 -1.80 -25.45 29.71
C THR A 15 -2.39 -24.53 28.67
N ALA A 16 -3.42 -23.77 29.07
CA ALA A 16 -3.98 -22.71 28.26
C ALA A 16 -2.81 -21.84 27.81
N ALA A 17 -2.77 -21.51 26.52
CA ALA A 17 -1.81 -20.53 26.06
C ALA A 17 -2.10 -19.23 26.81
N LEU A 18 -1.04 -18.62 27.35
CA LEU A 18 -1.13 -17.33 28.04
C LEU A 18 -1.72 -16.31 27.06
N ALA A 19 -2.63 -15.48 27.52
CA ALA A 19 -3.49 -14.65 26.70
C ALA A 19 -3.46 -13.21 27.20
N ALA A 20 -2.82 -12.34 26.40
CA ALA A 20 -2.74 -10.92 26.66
C ALA A 20 -4.13 -10.35 26.94
N SER A 21 -4.24 -9.48 27.93
CA SER A 21 -5.52 -8.95 28.37
C SER A 21 -6.09 -8.02 27.30
N PRO A 22 -7.33 -8.22 26.84
CA PRO A 22 -7.93 -7.34 25.85
C PRO A 22 -7.90 -5.87 26.30
N ILE A 23 -7.63 -4.98 25.35
CA ILE A 23 -7.70 -3.54 25.56
C ILE A 23 -9.11 -3.06 25.20
N GLU A 24 -9.62 -2.12 25.99
CA GLU A 24 -10.91 -1.46 25.83
C GLU A 24 -10.72 0.04 25.64
N VAL A 25 -11.74 0.72 25.08
CA VAL A 25 -11.76 2.18 24.92
C VAL A 25 -12.65 2.79 26.02
N HIS A 26 -12.05 3.59 26.90
CA HIS A 26 -12.72 4.21 28.06
C HIS A 26 -12.63 5.74 27.95
N GLY A 27 -13.44 6.31 27.05
CA GLY A 27 -13.35 7.73 26.66
C GLY A 27 -12.12 7.98 25.78
N SER A 28 -11.30 8.96 26.12
CA SER A 28 -10.07 9.30 25.37
C SER A 28 -8.89 8.31 25.56
N GLN A 29 -9.06 7.25 26.35
CA GLN A 29 -7.95 6.38 26.76
C GLN A 29 -8.17 4.91 26.36
N PHE A 30 -7.11 4.25 25.91
CA PHE A 30 -7.03 2.78 25.85
C PHE A 30 -6.72 2.22 27.25
N VAL A 31 -7.48 1.23 27.72
CA VAL A 31 -7.38 0.68 29.08
C VAL A 31 -7.36 -0.85 29.06
N ASN A 32 -6.54 -1.44 29.93
CA ASN A 32 -6.44 -2.89 30.10
C ASN A 32 -7.67 -3.46 30.85
N SER A 33 -8.37 -4.41 30.24
CA SER A 33 -9.59 -5.01 30.82
C SER A 33 -9.40 -5.77 32.14
N LYS A 34 -8.17 -6.25 32.45
CA LYS A 34 -7.88 -6.98 33.70
C LYS A 34 -7.19 -6.12 34.77
N SER A 35 -6.21 -5.29 34.39
CA SER A 35 -5.45 -4.47 35.36
C SER A 35 -6.01 -3.07 35.58
N HIS A 36 -6.80 -2.57 34.62
CA HIS A 36 -7.30 -1.19 34.55
C HIS A 36 -6.20 -0.12 34.42
N ASP A 37 -4.97 -0.51 34.05
CA ASP A 37 -3.93 0.43 33.62
C ASP A 37 -4.23 1.00 32.22
N ARG A 38 -3.79 2.23 31.98
CA ARG A 38 -3.80 2.85 30.65
C ARG A 38 -2.75 2.22 29.74
N LEU A 39 -3.12 1.83 28.54
CA LEU A 39 -2.16 1.50 27.48
C LEU A 39 -1.81 2.78 26.71
N GLN A 40 -0.61 3.30 26.96
CA GLN A 40 0.06 4.23 26.05
C GLN A 40 0.75 3.39 24.97
N LEU A 41 0.46 3.67 23.69
CA LEU A 41 1.01 2.96 22.55
C LEU A 41 2.47 3.36 22.36
N LEU A 42 3.40 2.47 22.66
CA LEU A 42 4.82 2.57 22.32
C LEU A 42 5.04 1.61 21.16
N GLY A 43 4.74 2.05 19.94
CA GLY A 43 4.59 1.12 18.82
C GLY A 43 5.47 1.36 17.61
N ILE A 44 5.33 0.48 16.63
CA ILE A 44 6.06 0.47 15.35
C ILE A 44 5.16 0.00 14.21
N ASP A 45 5.33 0.56 13.03
CA ASP A 45 4.70 0.08 11.80
C ASP A 45 5.48 -1.12 11.22
N TYR A 46 4.83 -2.26 11.07
CA TYR A 46 5.45 -3.55 10.75
C TYR A 46 4.87 -4.15 9.46
N GLN A 47 5.55 -3.90 8.35
CA GLN A 47 5.18 -4.44 7.03
C GLN A 47 6.44 -4.89 6.24
N PRO A 48 7.15 -5.97 6.64
CA PRO A 48 8.37 -6.42 5.97
C PRO A 48 8.21 -6.66 4.46
N GLY A 49 9.06 -6.01 3.65
CA GLY A 49 8.97 -5.99 2.19
C GLY A 49 7.92 -5.03 1.64
N GLY A 50 7.35 -4.17 2.48
CA GLY A 50 6.31 -3.20 2.15
C GLY A 50 5.11 -3.82 1.42
N SER A 51 4.58 -3.10 0.43
CA SER A 51 3.49 -3.57 -0.42
C SER A 51 3.89 -4.73 -1.36
N ALA A 52 5.18 -5.03 -1.52
CA ALA A 52 5.67 -6.15 -2.33
C ALA A 52 5.77 -7.47 -1.52
N GLY A 53 5.87 -7.39 -0.19
CA GLY A 53 5.82 -8.55 0.71
C GLY A 53 4.41 -9.16 0.86
N TYR A 54 3.36 -8.46 0.41
CA TYR A 54 1.97 -8.86 0.51
C TYR A 54 1.46 -9.54 -0.77
N THR A 55 0.93 -10.76 -0.65
CA THR A 55 0.45 -11.60 -1.76
C THR A 55 -0.73 -12.48 -1.32
N ASP A 56 -1.26 -13.31 -2.24
CA ASP A 56 -2.27 -14.32 -1.93
C ASP A 56 -1.74 -15.47 -1.04
N LYS A 57 -0.41 -15.63 -0.91
CA LYS A 57 0.25 -16.75 -0.20
C LYS A 57 1.18 -16.34 0.93
N LYS A 58 1.45 -15.03 1.09
CA LYS A 58 2.37 -14.48 2.10
C LYS A 58 1.96 -13.08 2.52
N ASP A 59 2.06 -12.81 3.82
CA ASP A 59 1.92 -11.51 4.48
C ASP A 59 2.87 -11.42 5.72
N PRO A 60 2.97 -10.27 6.41
CA PRO A 60 3.84 -10.10 7.60
C PRO A 60 3.61 -11.05 8.79
N LEU A 61 2.45 -11.71 8.85
CA LEU A 61 2.05 -12.59 9.95
C LEU A 61 2.06 -14.08 9.56
N SER A 62 2.33 -14.39 8.29
CA SER A 62 2.31 -15.76 7.74
C SER A 62 3.58 -16.59 7.99
N ASP A 63 4.66 -15.99 8.49
CA ASP A 63 5.95 -16.65 8.73
C ASP A 63 6.37 -16.57 10.21
N ALA A 64 6.20 -17.67 10.95
CA ALA A 64 6.42 -17.70 12.39
C ALA A 64 7.87 -17.45 12.83
N ASP A 65 8.87 -17.88 12.05
CA ASP A 65 10.29 -17.65 12.39
C ASP A 65 10.68 -16.17 12.21
N SER A 66 10.12 -15.48 11.21
CA SER A 66 10.24 -14.01 11.08
C SER A 66 9.56 -13.29 12.22
N CYS A 67 8.32 -13.68 12.57
CA CYS A 67 7.62 -13.09 13.72
C CYS A 67 8.41 -13.30 15.03
N LEU A 68 9.03 -14.46 15.23
CA LEU A 68 9.84 -14.75 16.42
C LEU A 68 11.09 -13.87 16.51
N ARG A 69 11.81 -13.71 15.39
CA ARG A 69 12.95 -12.78 15.26
C ARG A 69 12.53 -11.37 15.63
N ASP A 70 11.48 -10.86 14.99
CA ASP A 70 11.11 -9.46 15.07
C ASP A 70 10.44 -9.12 16.41
N ALA A 71 9.56 -9.98 16.92
CA ALA A 71 8.98 -9.82 18.25
C ALA A 71 10.04 -9.82 19.37
N ALA A 72 11.08 -10.66 19.29
CA ALA A 72 12.16 -10.65 20.29
C ALA A 72 13.02 -9.38 20.23
N LEU A 73 13.25 -8.81 19.04
CA LEU A 73 13.94 -7.52 18.87
C LEU A 73 13.07 -6.33 19.31
N MET A 74 11.79 -6.33 18.97
CA MET A 74 10.80 -5.34 19.44
C MET A 74 10.64 -5.39 20.97
N GLN A 75 10.68 -6.58 21.55
CA GLN A 75 10.61 -6.76 23.00
C GLN A 75 11.79 -6.07 23.70
N LYS A 76 13.03 -6.28 23.24
CA LYS A 76 14.23 -5.58 23.73
C LYS A 76 14.22 -4.06 23.51
N LEU A 77 13.43 -3.56 22.56
CA LEU A 77 13.23 -2.14 22.31
C LEU A 77 12.21 -1.50 23.27
N GLY A 78 11.35 -2.30 23.90
CA GLY A 78 10.26 -1.83 24.76
C GLY A 78 8.94 -1.58 24.02
N VAL A 79 8.84 -2.02 22.77
CA VAL A 79 7.65 -1.89 21.92
C VAL A 79 6.51 -2.73 22.49
N ASN A 80 5.31 -2.16 22.58
CA ASN A 80 4.11 -2.83 23.09
C ASN A 80 2.97 -2.96 22.07
N THR A 81 3.10 -2.33 20.89
CA THR A 81 2.07 -2.33 19.84
C THR A 81 2.73 -2.36 18.46
N VAL A 82 2.18 -3.08 17.50
CA VAL A 82 2.51 -2.92 16.08
C VAL A 82 1.27 -2.59 15.25
N ARG A 83 1.47 -1.86 14.16
CA ARG A 83 0.47 -1.69 13.10
C ARG A 83 0.88 -2.47 11.86
N ILE A 84 -0.10 -3.07 11.17
CA ILE A 84 0.12 -3.82 9.94
C ILE A 84 -0.91 -3.39 8.89
N TYR A 85 -0.40 -2.94 7.74
CA TYR A 85 -1.22 -2.33 6.69
C TYR A 85 -1.93 -3.37 5.81
N ASN A 86 -1.25 -4.47 5.47
CA ASN A 86 -1.74 -5.45 4.52
C ASN A 86 -1.49 -6.89 5.01
N VAL A 87 -2.59 -7.58 5.34
CA VAL A 87 -2.65 -8.96 5.84
C VAL A 87 -3.73 -9.74 5.06
N ASN A 88 -3.51 -11.02 4.76
CA ASN A 88 -4.46 -11.84 4.00
C ASN A 88 -5.30 -12.72 4.95
N PRO A 89 -6.60 -12.46 5.14
CA PRO A 89 -7.44 -13.21 6.09
C PRO A 89 -7.71 -14.67 5.67
N GLU A 90 -7.29 -15.10 4.48
CA GLU A 90 -7.37 -16.50 4.04
C GLU A 90 -6.18 -17.36 4.50
N LEU A 91 -5.12 -16.75 5.04
CA LEU A 91 -3.96 -17.46 5.59
C LEU A 91 -4.15 -17.81 7.08
N ASN A 92 -3.31 -18.70 7.61
CA ASN A 92 -3.24 -18.96 9.05
C ASN A 92 -2.14 -18.12 9.69
N HIS A 93 -2.48 -17.43 10.78
CA HIS A 93 -1.54 -16.58 11.53
C HIS A 93 -1.38 -17.04 12.98
N ASP A 94 -1.95 -18.20 13.36
CA ASP A 94 -2.11 -18.64 14.75
C ASP A 94 -0.79 -18.52 15.53
N GLU A 95 0.29 -19.07 14.98
CA GLU A 95 1.60 -19.14 15.65
C GLU A 95 2.29 -17.77 15.74
N CYS A 96 2.19 -16.93 14.72
CA CYS A 96 2.75 -15.57 14.74
C CYS A 96 1.98 -14.63 15.70
N MET A 97 0.64 -14.68 15.68
CA MET A 97 -0.20 -13.93 16.61
C MET A 97 0.05 -14.35 18.06
N SER A 98 0.31 -15.64 18.27
CA SER A 98 0.70 -16.18 19.59
C SER A 98 2.08 -15.72 20.03
N ILE A 99 3.05 -15.62 19.11
CA ILE A 99 4.38 -15.04 19.38
C ILE A 99 4.26 -13.58 19.84
N PHE A 100 3.53 -12.72 19.11
CA PHE A 100 3.34 -11.32 19.53
C PHE A 100 2.54 -11.22 20.85
N ASN A 101 1.55 -12.09 21.05
CA ASN A 101 0.79 -12.17 22.31
C ASN A 101 1.70 -12.55 23.50
N GLU A 102 2.51 -13.61 23.39
CA GLU A 102 3.46 -14.01 24.43
C GLU A 102 4.56 -12.95 24.64
N ALA A 103 4.89 -12.17 23.60
CA ALA A 103 5.81 -11.04 23.70
C ALA A 103 5.27 -9.85 24.54
N GLY A 104 3.96 -9.82 24.84
CA GLY A 104 3.27 -8.65 25.39
C GLY A 104 3.02 -7.53 24.37
N ILE A 105 2.92 -7.88 23.07
CA ILE A 105 2.76 -6.95 21.94
C ILE A 105 1.33 -7.08 21.35
N TYR A 106 0.66 -5.93 21.30
CA TYR A 106 -0.66 -5.73 20.71
C TYR A 106 -0.58 -5.39 19.22
N LEU A 107 -1.69 -5.57 18.49
CA LEU A 107 -1.79 -5.29 17.06
C LEU A 107 -2.96 -4.36 16.73
N ILE A 108 -2.70 -3.39 15.86
CA ILE A 108 -3.72 -2.63 15.13
C ILE A 108 -3.63 -3.02 13.64
N LEU A 109 -4.75 -3.42 13.04
CA LEU A 109 -4.76 -3.97 11.69
C LEU A 109 -5.58 -3.09 10.74
N ASP A 110 -4.99 -2.61 9.65
CA ASP A 110 -5.75 -1.98 8.58
C ASP A 110 -6.58 -3.06 7.84
N VAL A 111 -7.87 -2.81 7.63
CA VAL A 111 -8.75 -3.81 6.99
C VAL A 111 -8.59 -3.87 5.45
N ASN A 112 -7.82 -2.93 4.90
CA ASN A 112 -7.71 -2.64 3.49
C ASN A 112 -6.51 -3.39 2.85
N SER A 113 -6.42 -3.37 1.52
CA SER A 113 -5.29 -3.94 0.77
C SER A 113 -5.12 -3.29 -0.61
N PRO A 114 -3.92 -3.34 -1.21
CA PRO A 114 -3.64 -2.78 -2.54
C PRO A 114 -4.21 -3.61 -3.71
N LEU A 115 -4.96 -4.68 -3.42
CA LEU A 115 -5.58 -5.56 -4.43
C LEU A 115 -6.91 -4.98 -4.95
N VAL A 116 -7.42 -5.53 -6.05
CA VAL A 116 -8.69 -5.11 -6.65
C VAL A 116 -9.85 -5.35 -5.67
N ASN A 117 -10.72 -4.36 -5.50
CA ASN A 117 -11.73 -4.28 -4.41
C ASN A 117 -11.13 -4.34 -2.98
N GLY A 118 -9.84 -4.03 -2.81
CA GLY A 118 -9.14 -4.07 -1.53
C GLY A 118 -9.27 -2.81 -0.67
N ALA A 119 -9.64 -1.67 -1.26
CA ALA A 119 -9.71 -0.36 -0.60
C ALA A 119 -10.75 0.56 -1.27
N LEU A 120 -11.12 1.65 -0.59
CA LEU A 120 -11.86 2.76 -1.21
C LEU A 120 -10.96 3.59 -2.14
N ASN A 121 -11.45 3.91 -3.34
CA ASN A 121 -10.90 4.95 -4.20
C ASN A 121 -11.35 6.32 -3.69
N GLN A 122 -10.43 7.18 -3.27
CA GLN A 122 -10.77 8.49 -2.70
C GLN A 122 -11.44 9.46 -3.69
N ALA A 123 -11.20 9.30 -5.00
CA ALA A 123 -11.74 10.17 -6.04
C ALA A 123 -13.13 9.74 -6.53
N GLU A 124 -13.43 8.44 -6.50
CA GLU A 124 -14.71 7.86 -6.93
C GLU A 124 -15.21 6.74 -5.98
N PRO A 125 -15.41 7.03 -4.68
CA PRO A 125 -15.64 5.99 -3.66
C PRO A 125 -16.91 5.16 -3.89
N TRP A 126 -17.90 5.69 -4.60
CA TRP A 126 -19.12 4.99 -5.03
C TRP A 126 -18.86 3.81 -5.98
N THR A 127 -17.69 3.72 -6.62
CA THR A 127 -17.30 2.59 -7.48
C THR A 127 -16.75 1.42 -6.66
N THR A 128 -15.97 1.74 -5.62
CA THR A 128 -15.25 0.78 -4.78
C THR A 128 -16.02 0.33 -3.54
N TYR A 129 -16.92 1.16 -3.01
CA TYR A 129 -17.81 0.79 -1.91
C TYR A 129 -18.92 -0.15 -2.40
N ASN A 130 -18.56 -1.42 -2.54
CA ASN A 130 -19.38 -2.47 -3.16
C ASN A 130 -19.31 -3.78 -2.34
N LYS A 131 -20.09 -4.81 -2.72
CA LYS A 131 -20.17 -6.09 -1.98
C LYS A 131 -18.84 -6.83 -1.86
N TYR A 132 -17.93 -6.70 -2.84
CA TYR A 132 -16.62 -7.35 -2.81
C TYR A 132 -15.69 -6.68 -1.78
N TYR A 133 -15.68 -5.35 -1.73
CA TYR A 133 -14.96 -4.60 -0.71
C TYR A 133 -15.52 -4.86 0.70
N LEU A 134 -16.85 -4.88 0.85
CA LEU A 134 -17.46 -5.29 2.13
C LEU A 134 -17.06 -6.71 2.56
N LYS A 135 -17.03 -7.68 1.64
CA LYS A 135 -16.51 -9.02 1.96
C LYS A 135 -15.05 -8.94 2.44
N ARG A 136 -14.18 -8.22 1.72
CA ARG A 136 -12.74 -8.10 2.05
C ARG A 136 -12.49 -7.57 3.46
N ILE A 137 -13.25 -6.56 3.90
CA ILE A 137 -13.07 -5.95 5.22
C ILE A 137 -13.76 -6.78 6.33
N PHE A 138 -14.88 -7.44 6.05
CA PHE A 138 -15.51 -8.37 7.00
C PHE A 138 -14.69 -9.66 7.18
N SER A 139 -13.99 -10.14 6.15
CA SER A 139 -13.02 -11.23 6.25
C SER A 139 -11.90 -10.94 7.25
N MET A 140 -11.45 -9.69 7.37
CA MET A 140 -10.47 -9.29 8.39
C MET A 140 -11.04 -9.42 9.80
N ILE A 141 -12.31 -9.06 10.00
CA ILE A 141 -12.96 -9.25 11.29
C ILE A 141 -13.12 -10.74 11.61
N GLU A 142 -13.52 -11.58 10.65
CA GLU A 142 -13.62 -13.04 10.87
C GLU A 142 -12.29 -13.67 11.26
N ALA A 143 -11.22 -13.39 10.51
CA ALA A 143 -9.91 -13.99 10.77
C ALA A 143 -9.32 -13.55 12.12
N PHE A 144 -9.51 -12.27 12.52
CA PHE A 144 -8.75 -11.68 13.62
C PHE A 144 -9.52 -11.40 14.92
N LYS A 145 -10.85 -11.48 14.95
CA LYS A 145 -11.67 -11.13 16.14
C LYS A 145 -11.33 -11.89 17.42
N ASP A 146 -10.91 -13.15 17.31
CA ASP A 146 -10.69 -14.04 18.46
C ASP A 146 -9.24 -14.00 19.00
N TYR A 147 -8.30 -13.27 18.37
CA TYR A 147 -6.96 -13.01 18.92
C TYR A 147 -7.01 -11.85 19.95
N PRO A 148 -6.79 -12.10 21.25
CA PRO A 148 -7.04 -11.09 22.29
C PRO A 148 -6.09 -9.90 22.21
N ASN A 149 -4.91 -10.06 21.59
CA ASN A 149 -3.94 -8.99 21.37
C ASN A 149 -4.22 -8.10 20.15
N VAL A 150 -5.26 -8.36 19.34
CA VAL A 150 -5.74 -7.37 18.34
C VAL A 150 -6.58 -6.32 19.07
N ILE A 151 -6.11 -5.08 19.12
CA ILE A 151 -6.71 -4.00 19.94
C ILE A 151 -7.52 -2.98 19.14
N GLY A 152 -7.41 -3.00 17.80
CA GLY A 152 -8.17 -2.10 16.94
C GLY A 152 -8.03 -2.46 15.47
N PHE A 153 -8.99 -1.99 14.67
CA PHE A 153 -8.91 -2.05 13.21
C PHE A 153 -8.97 -0.66 12.59
N PHE A 154 -8.10 -0.35 11.64
CA PHE A 154 -8.23 0.85 10.81
C PHE A 154 -9.17 0.58 9.63
N GLY A 155 -10.37 1.19 9.68
CA GLY A 155 -11.35 1.15 8.58
C GLY A 155 -10.86 1.88 7.31
N GLY A 156 -9.92 2.81 7.45
CA GLY A 156 -9.27 3.51 6.34
C GLY A 156 -7.98 4.19 6.78
N ASN A 157 -7.06 4.35 5.81
CA ASN A 157 -5.80 5.08 5.95
C ASN A 157 -5.72 6.15 4.85
N GLU A 158 -5.57 7.42 5.25
CA GLU A 158 -5.36 8.58 4.37
C GLU A 158 -6.35 8.73 3.19
N VAL A 159 -7.53 8.12 3.27
CA VAL A 159 -8.57 8.19 2.21
C VAL A 159 -9.09 9.62 2.02
N LEU A 160 -8.96 10.46 3.06
CA LEU A 160 -9.26 11.90 3.02
C LEU A 160 -7.98 12.71 2.75
N ASN A 161 -7.37 12.49 1.58
CA ASN A 161 -6.21 13.22 1.08
C ASN A 161 -6.58 14.30 0.01
N GLU A 162 -5.60 14.92 -0.64
CA GLU A 162 -5.82 15.96 -1.65
C GLU A 162 -6.59 15.50 -2.91
N ASP A 163 -6.58 14.20 -3.22
CA ASP A 163 -7.34 13.61 -4.34
C ASP A 163 -8.77 13.19 -3.92
N ALA A 164 -9.16 13.41 -2.66
CA ALA A 164 -10.49 13.07 -2.14
C ALA A 164 -11.59 14.05 -2.62
N VAL A 165 -12.71 13.51 -3.08
CA VAL A 165 -13.91 14.30 -3.41
C VAL A 165 -14.76 14.60 -2.16
N VAL A 166 -15.65 15.60 -2.26
CA VAL A 166 -16.46 16.09 -1.12
C VAL A 166 -17.38 15.02 -0.51
N GLN A 167 -17.71 13.96 -1.25
CA GLN A 167 -18.50 12.83 -0.77
C GLN A 167 -17.67 11.82 0.06
N THR A 168 -16.35 11.74 -0.14
CA THR A 168 -15.50 10.68 0.42
C THR A 168 -15.57 10.55 1.96
N PRO A 169 -15.71 11.62 2.76
CA PRO A 169 -15.94 11.50 4.20
C PRO A 169 -17.14 10.62 4.58
N SER A 170 -18.27 10.66 3.85
CA SER A 170 -19.44 9.84 4.19
C SER A 170 -19.25 8.36 3.85
N TYR A 171 -18.46 8.05 2.82
CA TYR A 171 -18.07 6.66 2.50
C TYR A 171 -17.11 6.08 3.53
N VAL A 172 -16.11 6.85 3.98
CA VAL A 172 -15.23 6.43 5.10
C VAL A 172 -16.06 6.19 6.37
N LYS A 173 -17.01 7.08 6.67
CA LYS A 173 -17.91 6.94 7.84
C LYS A 173 -18.91 5.79 7.71
N ALA A 174 -19.35 5.43 6.50
CA ALA A 174 -20.13 4.22 6.27
C ALA A 174 -19.32 2.93 6.48
N VAL A 175 -18.04 2.92 6.12
CA VAL A 175 -17.15 1.77 6.41
C VAL A 175 -17.02 1.54 7.92
N GLN A 176 -16.87 2.60 8.72
CA GLN A 176 -16.90 2.51 10.19
C GLN A 176 -18.21 1.89 10.70
N ARG A 177 -19.36 2.43 10.26
CA ARG A 177 -20.71 1.94 10.58
C ARG A 177 -20.85 0.44 10.29
N ASP A 178 -20.40 0.01 9.12
CA ASP A 178 -20.63 -1.35 8.62
C ASP A 178 -19.72 -2.37 9.31
N LEU A 179 -18.44 -2.03 9.53
CA LEU A 179 -17.52 -2.83 10.33
C LEU A 179 -18.03 -3.01 11.77
N LYS A 180 -18.52 -1.94 12.39
CA LYS A 180 -19.06 -1.97 13.76
C LYS A 180 -20.38 -2.77 13.83
N ASN A 181 -21.23 -2.69 12.81
CA ASN A 181 -22.43 -3.53 12.71
C ASN A 181 -22.11 -5.02 12.51
N TYR A 182 -21.08 -5.33 11.71
CA TYR A 182 -20.59 -6.69 11.52
C TYR A 182 -19.99 -7.25 12.83
N MET A 183 -19.09 -6.50 13.47
CA MET A 183 -18.46 -6.83 14.77
C MET A 183 -19.51 -7.13 15.86
N LYS A 184 -20.57 -6.31 15.93
CA LYS A 184 -21.68 -6.45 16.86
C LYS A 184 -22.48 -7.74 16.70
N LYS A 185 -22.49 -8.33 15.49
CA LYS A 185 -23.24 -9.55 15.20
C LYS A 185 -22.40 -10.83 15.23
N HIS A 186 -21.11 -10.75 14.83
CA HIS A 186 -20.26 -11.93 14.64
C HIS A 186 -19.09 -12.07 15.64
N SER A 187 -18.87 -11.09 16.52
CA SER A 187 -17.86 -11.15 17.58
C SER A 187 -18.48 -11.01 18.97
N LYS A 188 -17.93 -11.75 19.95
CA LYS A 188 -18.21 -11.56 21.38
C LYS A 188 -17.53 -10.31 21.94
N ARG A 189 -16.37 -9.95 21.38
CA ARG A 189 -15.55 -8.82 21.81
C ARG A 189 -15.70 -7.68 20.80
N GLN A 190 -16.14 -6.53 21.26
CA GLN A 190 -16.32 -5.35 20.42
C GLN A 190 -14.97 -4.62 20.30
N ILE A 191 -14.15 -5.09 19.35
CA ILE A 191 -12.85 -4.49 19.04
C ILE A 191 -13.14 -3.14 18.35
N PRO A 192 -12.54 -2.03 18.81
CA PRO A 192 -12.83 -0.70 18.28
C PRO A 192 -12.39 -0.59 16.81
N ILE A 193 -13.14 0.18 16.01
CA ILE A 193 -12.82 0.47 14.62
C ILE A 193 -12.51 1.96 14.50
N GLY A 194 -11.30 2.30 14.05
CA GLY A 194 -10.80 3.67 13.95
C GLY A 194 -10.40 4.08 12.53
N TYR A 195 -9.86 5.29 12.39
CA TYR A 195 -9.39 5.85 11.12
C TYR A 195 -7.98 6.44 11.27
N SER A 196 -7.12 6.25 10.27
CA SER A 196 -5.79 6.86 10.19
C SER A 196 -5.80 8.01 9.20
N ALA A 197 -5.45 9.21 9.66
CA ALA A 197 -5.57 10.47 8.91
C ALA A 197 -4.20 11.05 8.51
N ALA A 198 -4.14 11.60 7.29
CA ALA A 198 -3.01 12.39 6.83
C ALA A 198 -2.96 13.75 7.54
N ASP A 199 -1.77 14.28 7.83
CA ASP A 199 -1.58 15.61 8.44
C ASP A 199 -1.81 16.78 7.43
N ILE A 200 -2.96 16.78 6.76
CA ILE A 200 -3.45 17.94 6.00
C ILE A 200 -3.98 18.97 7.00
N ARG A 201 -3.05 19.61 7.73
CA ARG A 201 -3.26 20.32 9.01
C ARG A 201 -4.50 21.22 9.12
N LYS A 202 -4.95 21.82 8.02
CA LYS A 202 -6.16 22.67 7.98
C LYS A 202 -7.47 21.87 8.02
N GLN A 203 -7.49 20.67 7.43
CA GLN A 203 -8.64 19.78 7.41
C GLN A 203 -8.70 18.87 8.64
N VAL A 204 -7.58 18.63 9.35
CA VAL A 204 -7.50 17.72 10.50
C VAL A 204 -8.64 17.90 11.53
N PRO A 205 -9.02 19.13 11.96
CA PRO A 205 -10.16 19.31 12.87
C PRO A 205 -11.49 18.83 12.27
N ASP A 206 -11.73 19.16 10.99
CA ASP A 206 -12.96 18.79 10.30
C ASP A 206 -13.02 17.28 10.01
N GLN A 207 -11.89 16.65 9.67
CA GLN A 207 -11.79 15.20 9.49
C GLN A 207 -12.07 14.48 10.82
N PHE A 208 -11.46 14.92 11.92
CA PHE A 208 -11.68 14.39 13.25
C PHE A 208 -13.15 14.55 13.67
N HIS A 209 -13.69 15.77 13.64
CA HIS A 209 -15.06 16.02 14.06
C HIS A 209 -16.07 15.27 13.17
N TYR A 210 -15.86 15.23 11.86
CA TYR A 210 -16.76 14.51 10.95
C TYR A 210 -16.74 13.01 11.22
N LEU A 211 -15.56 12.39 11.36
CA LEU A 211 -15.43 10.95 11.53
C LEU A 211 -15.74 10.47 12.95
N THR A 212 -15.68 11.33 13.97
CA THR A 212 -15.98 10.93 15.38
C THR A 212 -17.35 11.40 15.89
N CYS A 213 -18.01 12.40 15.29
CA CYS A 213 -19.30 12.87 15.76
C CYS A 213 -20.40 11.78 15.72
N ASP A 214 -21.35 11.87 16.65
CA ASP A 214 -22.47 10.94 16.79
C ASP A 214 -23.68 11.40 15.94
N ASP A 215 -24.04 10.60 14.93
CA ASP A 215 -25.23 10.76 14.09
C ASP A 215 -26.39 9.80 14.49
N GLY A 216 -26.20 8.97 15.51
CA GLY A 216 -27.15 7.95 15.96
C GLY A 216 -27.04 6.59 15.25
N SER A 217 -26.20 6.45 14.22
CA SER A 217 -26.06 5.22 13.41
C SER A 217 -24.90 4.30 13.83
N ASN A 218 -24.16 4.66 14.89
CA ASN A 218 -22.93 3.98 15.35
C ASN A 218 -21.79 3.99 14.32
N SER A 219 -21.73 5.05 13.51
CA SER A 219 -20.76 5.28 12.44
C SER A 219 -19.50 6.05 12.87
N GLY A 220 -19.49 6.65 14.07
CA GLY A 220 -18.32 7.34 14.60
C GLY A 220 -17.15 6.37 14.79
N ALA A 221 -15.95 6.78 14.41
CA ALA A 221 -14.71 6.02 14.65
C ALA A 221 -14.42 5.97 16.16
N ASP A 222 -14.05 4.79 16.65
CA ASP A 222 -13.79 4.51 18.07
C ASP A 222 -12.39 4.97 18.52
N PHE A 223 -11.50 5.30 17.58
CA PHE A 223 -10.21 5.99 17.78
C PHE A 223 -9.77 6.70 16.50
N PHE A 224 -8.85 7.67 16.62
CA PHE A 224 -8.36 8.47 15.51
C PHE A 224 -6.82 8.54 15.51
N GLY A 225 -6.20 7.82 14.57
CA GLY A 225 -4.77 7.88 14.31
C GLY A 225 -4.41 9.04 13.39
N MET A 226 -3.23 9.61 13.56
CA MET A 226 -2.65 10.56 12.59
C MET A 226 -1.23 10.17 12.14
N ASN A 227 -0.96 10.32 10.85
CA ASN A 227 0.38 10.15 10.27
C ASN A 227 1.13 11.51 10.33
N VAL A 228 2.05 11.67 11.30
CA VAL A 228 2.59 12.99 11.71
C VAL A 228 4.12 13.08 11.60
N TYR A 229 4.59 13.46 10.42
CA TYR A 229 6.01 13.65 10.09
C TYR A 229 6.52 15.09 10.26
N SER A 230 5.83 15.94 11.02
CA SER A 230 6.16 17.38 11.15
C SER A 230 7.31 17.70 12.11
N TRP A 231 7.83 16.71 12.85
CA TRP A 231 9.04 16.82 13.68
C TRP A 231 10.22 16.17 12.95
N CYS A 232 11.24 16.94 12.58
CA CYS A 232 12.44 16.44 11.87
C CYS A 232 13.71 17.01 12.49
N GLY A 233 14.64 16.15 12.93
CA GLY A 233 15.92 16.56 13.55
C GLY A 233 15.76 17.39 14.81
N ASP A 234 16.63 18.38 15.02
CA ASP A 234 16.47 19.41 16.06
C ASP A 234 15.13 20.15 15.86
N SER A 235 14.16 19.89 16.74
CA SER A 235 12.84 20.47 16.69
C SER A 235 12.25 20.61 18.10
N SER A 236 11.04 21.13 18.20
CA SER A 236 10.34 21.33 19.46
C SER A 236 8.82 21.26 19.27
N TYR A 237 8.10 21.08 20.39
CA TYR A 237 6.63 21.03 20.46
C TYR A 237 5.93 22.09 19.59
N LYS A 238 6.47 23.32 19.55
CA LYS A 238 5.94 24.41 18.71
C LYS A 238 6.47 24.42 17.28
N LYS A 239 7.74 24.08 17.07
CA LYS A 239 8.36 24.05 15.72
C LYS A 239 7.79 22.93 14.84
N ALA A 240 7.40 21.80 15.44
CA ALA A 240 6.64 20.73 14.79
C ALA A 240 5.12 20.99 14.73
N GLY A 241 4.63 22.06 15.38
CA GLY A 241 3.20 22.34 15.52
C GLY A 241 2.42 21.29 16.32
N TYR A 242 3.07 20.52 17.19
CA TYR A 242 2.39 19.56 18.08
C TYR A 242 1.53 20.28 19.13
N ASP A 243 1.83 21.54 19.43
CA ASP A 243 0.96 22.43 20.22
C ASP A 243 -0.38 22.72 19.52
N VAL A 244 -0.36 22.95 18.21
CA VAL A 244 -1.57 23.09 17.39
C VAL A 244 -2.38 21.80 17.37
N LEU A 245 -1.74 20.65 17.17
CA LEU A 245 -2.44 19.35 17.20
C LEU A 245 -3.08 19.09 18.58
N THR A 246 -2.30 19.20 19.66
CA THR A 246 -2.80 18.92 21.01
C THR A 246 -3.97 19.83 21.40
N ASN A 247 -3.97 21.11 21.01
CA ASN A 247 -5.11 21.99 21.24
C ASN A 247 -6.36 21.64 20.39
N ILE A 248 -6.22 20.96 19.25
CA ILE A 248 -7.36 20.43 18.47
C ILE A 248 -8.02 19.26 19.22
N PHE A 249 -7.23 18.35 19.78
CA PHE A 249 -7.73 17.09 20.36
C PHE A 249 -7.93 17.10 21.88
N LYS A 250 -7.57 18.17 22.60
CA LYS A 250 -7.63 18.23 24.08
C LYS A 250 -8.97 17.83 24.72
N ASP A 251 -10.08 18.05 24.00
CA ASP A 251 -11.45 17.74 24.44
C ASP A 251 -11.99 16.46 23.76
N THR A 252 -11.11 15.57 23.28
CA THR A 252 -11.49 14.35 22.54
C THR A 252 -12.29 13.37 23.40
N SER A 253 -13.27 12.71 22.77
CA SER A 253 -14.07 11.63 23.38
C SER A 253 -13.60 10.22 22.99
N VAL A 254 -12.54 10.12 22.20
CA VAL A 254 -11.96 8.86 21.70
C VAL A 254 -10.42 8.92 21.74
N PRO A 255 -9.70 7.78 21.81
CA PRO A 255 -8.24 7.78 21.80
C PRO A 255 -7.68 8.40 20.53
N VAL A 256 -6.67 9.25 20.70
CA VAL A 256 -5.92 9.85 19.59
C VAL A 256 -4.44 9.55 19.75
N PHE A 257 -3.78 9.15 18.68
CA PHE A 257 -2.36 8.76 18.69
C PHE A 257 -1.72 9.07 17.35
N PHE A 258 -0.39 9.15 17.30
CA PHE A 258 0.30 9.17 16.02
C PHE A 258 0.33 7.75 15.46
N SER A 259 -0.46 7.47 14.42
CA SER A 259 -0.48 6.19 13.74
C SER A 259 0.79 5.93 12.93
N GLU A 260 1.54 7.00 12.62
CA GLU A 260 2.92 6.98 12.11
C GLU A 260 3.66 8.25 12.61
N TYR A 261 4.94 8.14 13.01
CA TYR A 261 5.87 9.26 13.23
C TYR A 261 7.33 8.87 12.93
N GLY A 262 8.26 9.83 12.93
CA GLY A 262 9.71 9.58 12.80
C GLY A 262 10.31 10.09 11.48
N CYS A 263 10.29 11.41 11.26
CA CYS A 263 10.74 12.04 10.00
C CYS A 263 12.22 11.80 9.68
N ASN A 264 12.52 11.19 8.53
CA ASN A 264 13.88 10.90 8.07
C ASN A 264 14.56 12.03 7.26
N LYS A 265 14.04 13.28 7.30
CA LYS A 265 14.70 14.42 6.63
C LYS A 265 16.05 14.82 7.26
N VAL A 266 16.36 14.27 8.44
CA VAL A 266 17.67 14.32 9.10
C VAL A 266 17.97 12.90 9.61
N THR A 267 19.13 12.34 9.29
CA THR A 267 19.53 10.97 9.66
C THR A 267 20.94 10.93 10.25
N PRO A 268 21.25 9.98 11.17
CA PRO A 268 20.33 9.06 11.84
C PRO A 268 19.25 9.80 12.64
N ARG A 269 18.06 9.22 12.78
CA ARG A 269 16.95 9.85 13.50
C ARG A 269 17.21 9.77 15.01
N GLU A 270 17.10 10.91 15.68
CA GLU A 270 17.30 11.01 17.14
C GLU A 270 16.03 10.66 17.93
N PHE A 271 14.85 10.64 17.29
CA PHE A 271 13.54 10.41 17.90
C PHE A 271 13.22 11.33 19.11
N THR A 272 13.68 12.59 19.07
CA THR A 272 13.48 13.57 20.16
C THR A 272 12.00 13.93 20.38
N GLU A 273 11.14 13.69 19.39
CA GLU A 273 9.68 13.77 19.50
C GLU A 273 9.11 12.84 20.58
N VAL A 274 9.71 11.68 20.84
CA VAL A 274 9.24 10.69 21.83
C VAL A 274 9.14 11.30 23.23
N ALA A 275 10.15 12.10 23.62
CA ALA A 275 10.14 12.80 24.91
C ALA A 275 9.06 13.89 25.02
N THR A 276 8.47 14.30 23.89
CA THR A 276 7.35 15.25 23.83
C THR A 276 6.01 14.51 23.79
N ILE A 277 5.87 13.49 22.93
CA ILE A 277 4.66 12.66 22.76
C ILE A 277 4.23 12.02 24.09
N PHE A 278 5.20 11.42 24.81
CA PHE A 278 4.97 10.80 26.12
C PHE A 278 5.29 11.76 27.29
N GLY A 279 5.48 13.05 27.00
CA GLY A 279 5.70 14.08 28.01
C GLY A 279 4.39 14.72 28.49
N ASP A 280 4.47 15.43 29.62
CA ASP A 280 3.34 16.10 30.29
C ASP A 280 2.53 17.06 29.41
N GLN A 281 3.09 17.52 28.29
CA GLN A 281 2.38 18.39 27.34
C GLN A 281 1.42 17.64 26.40
N MET A 282 1.54 16.31 26.28
CA MET A 282 0.82 15.49 25.31
C MET A 282 0.20 14.23 25.90
N ALA A 283 0.85 13.55 26.86
CA ALA A 283 0.44 12.24 27.38
C ALA A 283 -0.89 12.22 28.18
N GLU A 284 -1.55 13.37 28.38
CA GLU A 284 -2.92 13.45 28.87
C GLU A 284 -3.94 13.33 27.71
N VAL A 285 -3.65 13.98 26.58
CA VAL A 285 -4.51 14.05 25.38
C VAL A 285 -4.27 12.89 24.42
N TRP A 286 -3.00 12.50 24.25
CA TRP A 286 -2.56 11.50 23.30
C TRP A 286 -2.30 10.15 23.97
N SER A 287 -2.72 9.08 23.32
CA SER A 287 -2.48 7.69 23.69
C SER A 287 -1.17 7.13 23.13
N GLY A 288 -0.18 7.99 22.85
CA GLY A 288 1.14 7.61 22.35
C GLY A 288 1.27 7.67 20.83
N GLY A 289 2.03 6.74 20.25
CA GLY A 289 2.20 6.64 18.80
C GLY A 289 3.13 5.52 18.32
N LEU A 290 3.16 5.33 17.00
CA LEU A 290 3.90 4.29 16.31
C LEU A 290 5.00 4.87 15.41
N ALA A 291 6.22 4.34 15.52
CA ALA A 291 7.34 4.78 14.69
C ALA A 291 7.37 4.04 13.34
N TYR A 292 7.41 4.83 12.25
CA TYR A 292 7.48 4.35 10.88
C TYR A 292 8.96 4.19 10.46
N GLU A 293 9.47 3.01 10.10
CA GLU A 293 8.86 1.67 10.18
C GLU A 293 9.90 0.61 10.58
N TRP A 294 9.47 -0.65 10.77
CA TRP A 294 10.37 -1.72 11.22
C TRP A 294 11.51 -1.99 10.23
N THR A 295 11.20 -2.22 8.95
CA THR A 295 12.16 -2.71 7.96
C THR A 295 12.72 -1.63 7.06
N GLN A 296 13.99 -1.77 6.71
CA GLN A 296 14.71 -0.88 5.80
C GLN A 296 14.39 -1.21 4.34
N GLU A 297 13.32 -0.60 3.82
CA GLU A 297 12.91 -0.64 2.42
C GLU A 297 13.61 0.47 1.58
N GLU A 298 13.12 0.78 0.37
CA GLU A 298 13.66 1.82 -0.52
C GLU A 298 13.42 3.28 -0.05
N ASN A 299 12.79 3.48 1.12
CA ASN A 299 12.32 4.76 1.63
C ASN A 299 13.18 5.37 2.75
N ASP A 300 14.18 4.64 3.25
CA ASP A 300 15.06 5.00 4.36
C ASP A 300 14.36 5.34 5.69
N PHE A 301 13.34 4.53 6.05
CA PHE A 301 12.62 4.62 7.35
C PHE A 301 12.86 3.45 8.32
N GLY A 302 13.65 2.43 7.95
CA GLY A 302 13.78 1.20 8.73
C GLY A 302 14.56 1.31 10.05
N LEU A 303 14.22 0.47 11.02
CA LEU A 303 15.02 0.22 12.23
C LEU A 303 15.93 -1.01 12.10
N VAL A 304 15.51 -2.00 11.31
CA VAL A 304 16.30 -3.20 10.98
C VAL A 304 16.35 -3.44 9.48
N LYS A 305 17.47 -3.95 8.98
CA LYS A 305 17.60 -4.46 7.61
C LYS A 305 17.62 -5.98 7.61
N ILE A 306 16.70 -6.59 6.86
CA ILE A 306 16.59 -8.05 6.72
C ILE A 306 17.23 -8.47 5.40
N ASP A 307 17.93 -9.62 5.38
CA ASP A 307 18.52 -10.20 4.16
C ASP A 307 17.64 -11.30 3.53
N SER A 308 18.11 -11.89 2.42
CA SER A 308 17.39 -12.96 1.69
C SER A 308 17.18 -14.23 2.51
N ASP A 309 18.01 -14.43 3.54
CA ASP A 309 18.10 -15.66 4.32
C ASP A 309 17.33 -15.50 5.65
N GLY A 310 16.76 -14.31 5.89
CA GLY A 310 15.97 -13.97 7.07
C GLY A 310 16.78 -13.45 8.26
N ASN A 311 18.08 -13.21 8.09
CA ASN A 311 18.94 -12.58 9.10
C ASN A 311 18.63 -11.08 9.22
N ALA A 312 18.88 -10.49 10.38
CA ALA A 312 18.67 -9.06 10.61
C ALA A 312 19.95 -8.33 11.03
N LYS A 313 20.15 -7.14 10.46
CA LYS A 313 21.06 -6.12 10.98
C LYS A 313 20.26 -4.98 11.60
N ILE A 314 20.55 -4.66 12.86
CA ILE A 314 20.01 -3.49 13.56
C ILE A 314 20.69 -2.22 13.00
N LEU A 315 19.94 -1.13 12.86
CA LEU A 315 20.42 0.17 12.38
C LEU A 315 20.49 1.18 13.54
N ASP A 316 21.24 2.28 13.35
CA ASP A 316 21.47 3.27 14.43
C ASP A 316 20.18 3.90 14.95
N ASP A 317 19.17 4.03 14.09
CA ASP A 317 17.83 4.50 14.42
C ASP A 317 17.13 3.63 15.48
N TYR A 318 17.30 2.31 15.46
CA TYR A 318 16.79 1.40 16.52
C TYR A 318 17.40 1.78 17.87
N HIS A 319 18.72 1.96 17.92
CA HIS A 319 19.42 2.32 19.14
C HIS A 319 19.06 3.72 19.62
N ASN A 320 18.75 4.65 18.71
CA ASN A 320 18.27 5.98 19.08
C ASN A 320 16.85 5.95 19.64
N LEU A 321 15.92 5.22 19.01
CA LEU A 321 14.58 5.02 19.55
C LEU A 321 14.62 4.33 20.93
N GLN A 322 15.47 3.31 21.10
CA GLN A 322 15.70 2.63 22.37
C GLN A 322 16.17 3.59 23.47
N LYS A 323 17.13 4.49 23.16
CA LYS A 323 17.59 5.54 24.09
C LYS A 323 16.48 6.50 24.49
N GLN A 324 15.46 6.71 23.66
CA GLN A 324 14.32 7.58 24.01
C GLN A 324 13.26 6.84 24.82
N PHE A 325 12.85 5.64 24.39
CA PHE A 325 11.91 4.80 25.14
C PHE A 325 12.41 4.44 26.56
N ALA A 326 13.71 4.18 26.73
CA ALA A 326 14.29 3.89 28.05
C ALA A 326 14.19 5.05 29.07
N LYS A 327 13.98 6.31 28.61
CA LYS A 327 13.81 7.48 29.48
C LYS A 327 12.42 7.58 30.11
N LEU A 328 11.42 6.90 29.54
CA LEU A 328 10.01 7.08 29.89
C LEU A 328 9.69 6.61 31.32
N ASP A 329 8.77 7.31 31.99
CA ASP A 329 8.18 6.85 33.24
C ASP A 329 6.90 6.05 32.94
N MET A 330 7.08 4.76 32.68
CA MET A 330 5.96 3.86 32.39
C MET A 330 4.91 3.83 33.50
N LYS A 331 5.30 4.01 34.77
CA LYS A 331 4.35 4.02 35.89
C LYS A 331 3.45 5.25 35.84
N LYS A 332 3.98 6.41 35.44
CA LYS A 332 3.16 7.62 35.18
C LYS A 332 2.26 7.42 33.95
N LEU A 333 2.80 6.90 32.86
CA LEU A 333 2.07 6.67 31.61
C LEU A 333 0.91 5.67 31.77
N GLN A 334 1.12 4.59 32.52
CA GLN A 334 0.13 3.54 32.81
C GLN A 334 -0.96 3.99 33.80
N SER A 335 -0.76 5.07 34.56
CA SER A 335 -1.82 5.59 35.43
C SER A 335 -2.99 6.17 34.62
N VAL A 336 -4.22 5.75 34.96
CA VAL A 336 -5.47 6.30 34.42
C VAL A 336 -5.87 7.53 35.22
N ASN A 337 -6.20 8.62 34.54
CA ASN A 337 -6.84 9.77 35.17
C ASN A 337 -8.37 9.61 35.11
N SER A 338 -9.04 9.68 36.27
CA SER A 338 -10.46 9.30 36.40
C SER A 338 -11.44 10.29 35.77
N THR A 339 -10.96 11.42 35.27
CA THR A 339 -11.75 12.44 34.54
C THR A 339 -12.03 12.08 33.08
N ASP A 340 -11.14 11.28 32.47
CA ASP A 340 -11.00 11.21 31.01
C ASP A 340 -12.09 10.34 30.36
N SER A 341 -12.63 9.38 31.13
CA SER A 341 -13.66 8.43 30.68
C SER A 341 -15.07 9.02 30.57
N ALA A 342 -15.24 10.34 30.75
CA ALA A 342 -16.53 11.02 30.77
C ALA A 342 -16.86 11.83 29.50
N ALA A 343 -15.87 12.11 28.64
CA ALA A 343 -16.07 12.88 27.41
C ALA A 343 -16.94 12.10 26.40
N LYS A 344 -17.92 12.77 25.80
CA LYS A 344 -18.85 12.19 24.81
C LYS A 344 -18.70 12.86 23.46
N ALA A 345 -18.79 12.08 22.39
CA ALA A 345 -18.74 12.60 21.03
C ALA A 345 -19.82 13.68 20.81
N PRO A 346 -19.48 14.81 20.16
CA PRO A 346 -20.49 15.81 19.81
C PRO A 346 -21.49 15.23 18.81
N LYS A 347 -22.74 15.69 18.84
CA LYS A 347 -23.69 15.37 17.78
C LYS A 347 -23.23 15.99 16.47
N CYS A 348 -23.35 15.24 15.36
CA CYS A 348 -22.97 15.74 14.05
C CYS A 348 -23.80 16.96 13.65
N ASP A 349 -23.15 18.12 13.56
CA ASP A 349 -23.75 19.37 13.10
C ASP A 349 -22.80 20.11 12.14
N LYS A 350 -23.36 20.94 11.25
CA LYS A 350 -22.60 21.66 10.23
C LYS A 350 -21.65 22.72 10.82
N SER A 351 -21.90 23.20 12.04
CA SER A 351 -21.01 24.11 12.76
C SER A 351 -19.70 23.48 13.24
N LEU A 352 -19.60 22.14 13.26
CA LEU A 352 -18.34 21.43 13.53
C LEU A 352 -17.33 21.52 12.38
N ILE A 353 -17.76 21.97 11.18
CA ILE A 353 -16.96 21.92 9.95
C ILE A 353 -16.64 23.34 9.49
N THR A 354 -15.34 23.62 9.37
CA THR A 354 -14.79 24.98 9.18
C THR A 354 -14.11 25.18 7.83
N THR A 355 -13.50 24.15 7.24
CA THR A 355 -12.81 24.25 5.95
C THR A 355 -13.81 24.32 4.80
N LYS A 356 -13.79 25.43 4.06
CA LYS A 356 -14.55 25.59 2.83
C LYS A 356 -14.17 24.52 1.80
N GLY A 357 -15.10 23.61 1.52
CA GLY A 357 -14.95 22.52 0.56
C GLY A 357 -14.94 21.13 1.19
N PHE A 358 -14.80 21.05 2.52
CA PHE A 358 -15.06 19.82 3.27
C PHE A 358 -16.57 19.55 3.35
N SER A 359 -16.96 18.28 3.61
CA SER A 359 -18.38 17.92 3.68
C SER A 359 -19.07 18.52 4.89
N THR A 360 -20.24 19.12 4.67
CA THR A 360 -21.21 19.49 5.72
C THR A 360 -22.48 18.63 5.63
N ASP A 361 -22.39 17.50 4.92
CA ASP A 361 -23.46 16.51 4.80
C ASP A 361 -23.03 15.23 5.52
N PHE A 362 -23.79 14.85 6.54
CA PHE A 362 -23.55 13.66 7.37
C PHE A 362 -24.45 12.48 6.95
N SER A 363 -25.21 12.61 5.86
CA SER A 363 -25.89 11.46 5.27
C SER A 363 -24.87 10.44 4.75
N LEU A 364 -25.03 9.20 5.18
CA LEU A 364 -24.16 8.08 4.81
C LEU A 364 -24.78 7.33 3.62
N PRO A 365 -23.97 6.80 2.68
CA PRO A 365 -24.48 5.92 1.63
C PRO A 365 -25.20 4.69 2.22
N ASP A 366 -26.25 4.27 1.53
CA ASP A 366 -26.92 2.99 1.79
C ASP A 366 -25.96 1.82 1.62
N LEU A 367 -26.20 0.75 2.37
CA LEU A 367 -25.40 -0.47 2.30
C LEU A 367 -25.51 -1.11 0.89
N PRO A 368 -24.39 -1.40 0.20
CA PRO A 368 -24.40 -1.92 -1.16
C PRO A 368 -25.22 -3.21 -1.33
N PRO A 369 -25.78 -3.49 -2.52
CA PRO A 369 -26.64 -4.65 -2.77
C PRO A 369 -26.02 -5.97 -2.28
N GLY A 370 -26.72 -6.63 -1.36
CA GLY A 370 -26.30 -7.87 -0.72
C GLY A 370 -25.18 -7.73 0.32
N GLY A 371 -24.79 -6.51 0.71
CA GLY A 371 -23.96 -6.26 1.89
C GLY A 371 -24.69 -6.61 3.19
N GLN A 372 -26.01 -6.42 3.23
CA GLN A 372 -26.83 -6.85 4.37
C GLN A 372 -26.75 -8.36 4.58
N ASP A 373 -26.73 -9.16 3.51
CA ASP A 373 -26.56 -10.62 3.61
C ASP A 373 -25.23 -10.99 4.30
N LEU A 374 -24.16 -10.23 4.06
CA LEU A 374 -22.86 -10.45 4.68
C LEU A 374 -22.91 -10.10 6.17
N ILE A 375 -23.49 -8.94 6.53
CA ILE A 375 -23.70 -8.57 7.94
C ILE A 375 -24.62 -9.59 8.64
N ASP A 376 -25.62 -10.15 7.95
CA ASP A 376 -26.59 -11.04 8.59
C ASP A 376 -26.17 -12.50 8.72
N ASN A 377 -25.37 -13.02 7.78
CA ASN A 377 -24.98 -14.44 7.75
C ASN A 377 -23.48 -14.67 8.06
N GLY A 378 -22.67 -13.61 8.03
CA GLY A 378 -21.21 -13.69 8.20
C GLY A 378 -20.48 -14.05 6.91
N VAL A 379 -19.14 -14.01 6.95
CA VAL A 379 -18.27 -14.46 5.85
C VAL A 379 -17.77 -15.87 6.15
N THR A 380 -18.47 -16.88 5.60
CA THR A 380 -18.33 -18.29 6.01
C THR A 380 -17.11 -19.03 5.44
N ASP A 381 -16.38 -18.42 4.51
CA ASP A 381 -15.18 -19.01 3.87
C ASP A 381 -13.85 -18.57 4.52
N ILE A 382 -13.91 -17.86 5.64
CA ILE A 382 -12.77 -17.52 6.49
C ILE A 382 -12.78 -18.41 7.74
N THR A 383 -11.58 -18.83 8.19
CA THR A 383 -11.43 -19.55 9.47
C THR A 383 -11.00 -18.55 10.55
N PRO A 384 -11.76 -18.37 11.65
CA PRO A 384 -11.32 -17.54 12.77
C PRO A 384 -10.03 -18.09 13.40
N GLY A 385 -9.06 -17.21 13.59
CA GLY A 385 -7.77 -17.53 14.20
C GLY A 385 -7.85 -17.77 15.71
N LYS A 386 -6.81 -18.36 16.27
CA LYS A 386 -6.73 -18.69 17.71
C LYS A 386 -5.30 -18.62 18.23
N ILE A 387 -5.16 -18.23 19.51
CA ILE A 387 -3.87 -18.38 20.20
C ILE A 387 -3.57 -19.88 20.37
N VAL A 388 -2.34 -20.26 20.02
CA VAL A 388 -1.75 -21.58 20.17
C VAL A 388 -0.49 -21.46 21.04
N LYS A 389 -0.03 -22.57 21.63
CA LYS A 389 1.21 -22.55 22.40
C LYS A 389 2.41 -22.36 21.47
N VAL A 390 3.22 -21.32 21.71
CA VAL A 390 4.49 -21.12 20.99
C VAL A 390 5.45 -22.29 21.31
N LYS A 391 6.05 -22.87 20.27
CA LYS A 391 6.88 -24.09 20.40
C LYS A 391 8.36 -23.79 20.60
N ASN A 392 8.81 -22.60 20.21
CA ASN A 392 10.20 -22.17 20.24
C ASN A 392 10.28 -20.68 20.56
N THR A 393 11.04 -20.33 21.58
CA THR A 393 11.32 -18.95 22.03
C THR A 393 12.63 -18.41 21.44
N LYS A 394 13.54 -19.28 20.96
CA LYS A 394 14.89 -18.88 20.53
C LYS A 394 14.93 -18.49 19.06
N VAL A 395 15.49 -17.33 18.76
CA VAL A 395 15.62 -16.82 17.38
C VAL A 395 16.67 -17.64 16.63
N LYS A 396 16.31 -18.17 15.46
CA LYS A 396 17.18 -18.96 14.57
C LYS A 396 18.03 -18.10 13.64
N ALA A 397 17.48 -16.95 13.24
CA ALA A 397 18.10 -16.00 12.33
C ALA A 397 19.35 -15.38 12.97
N LYS A 398 20.42 -15.16 12.18
CA LYS A 398 21.57 -14.40 12.66
C LYS A 398 21.17 -12.94 12.86
N ILE A 399 21.60 -12.37 13.98
CA ILE A 399 21.33 -10.98 14.35
C ILE A 399 22.66 -10.23 14.47
N THR A 400 22.75 -9.03 13.90
CA THR A 400 23.91 -8.15 14.07
C THR A 400 23.51 -6.76 14.57
N ASP A 401 24.36 -6.13 15.39
CA ASP A 401 24.21 -4.72 15.79
C ASP A 401 24.57 -3.77 14.63
N SER A 402 24.44 -2.45 14.84
CA SER A 402 24.78 -1.48 13.78
C SER A 402 26.27 -1.44 13.43
N ASN A 403 27.15 -1.87 14.34
CA ASN A 403 28.60 -2.01 14.12
C ASN A 403 28.95 -3.30 13.31
N GLY A 404 28.09 -4.31 13.32
CA GLY A 404 28.30 -5.62 12.70
C GLY A 404 28.69 -6.74 13.68
N ASN A 405 28.67 -6.50 14.99
CA ASN A 405 28.84 -7.53 16.02
C ASN A 405 27.63 -8.47 16.04
N GLU A 406 27.84 -9.76 16.26
CA GLU A 406 26.75 -10.75 16.32
C GLU A 406 26.09 -10.78 17.70
N ILE A 407 24.76 -10.69 17.73
CA ILE A 407 23.96 -10.75 18.95
C ILE A 407 23.50 -12.20 19.15
N THR A 408 24.19 -12.93 20.01
CA THR A 408 23.81 -14.31 20.38
C THR A 408 22.66 -14.32 21.39
N ASP A 409 22.09 -15.52 21.59
CA ASP A 409 21.15 -15.82 22.68
C ASP A 409 19.91 -14.89 22.74
N LEU A 410 19.47 -14.40 21.58
CA LEU A 410 18.20 -13.69 21.47
C LEU A 410 17.04 -14.68 21.61
N GLU A 411 16.27 -14.50 22.68
CA GLU A 411 15.17 -15.34 23.07
C GLU A 411 13.96 -14.49 23.50
N LEU A 412 12.79 -14.87 23.02
CA LEU A 412 11.50 -14.28 23.39
C LEU A 412 11.21 -14.57 24.86
N LYS A 413 11.00 -13.54 25.67
CA LYS A 413 10.50 -13.69 27.04
C LYS A 413 8.97 -13.73 26.99
N VAL A 414 8.36 -14.72 27.63
CA VAL A 414 6.91 -14.75 27.80
C VAL A 414 6.50 -13.74 28.88
N VAL A 415 5.56 -12.86 28.56
CA VAL A 415 5.01 -11.83 29.46
C VAL A 415 3.74 -12.36 30.13
N ASP A 416 3.49 -11.94 31.38
CA ASP A 416 2.27 -12.28 32.11
C ASP A 416 1.00 -11.78 31.42
N ASP A 417 -0.06 -12.58 31.45
CA ASP A 417 -1.42 -12.32 30.91
C ASP A 417 -1.96 -10.89 31.08
N SER A 418 -1.66 -10.22 32.20
CA SER A 418 -2.14 -8.88 32.54
C SER A 418 -1.29 -7.75 31.99
N SER A 419 -0.10 -8.04 31.47
CA SER A 419 0.97 -7.06 31.26
C SER A 419 1.25 -6.83 29.77
N SER A 420 1.48 -5.58 29.38
CA SER A 420 2.12 -5.27 28.10
C SER A 420 3.63 -5.42 28.22
N ASN A 421 4.35 -5.50 27.10
CA ASN A 421 5.77 -5.20 27.11
C ASN A 421 6.01 -3.73 27.55
N THR A 422 7.20 -3.44 28.08
CA THR A 422 7.63 -2.09 28.47
C THR A 422 9.14 -1.91 28.28
N PRO A 423 9.66 -0.68 28.13
CA PRO A 423 11.10 -0.42 28.03
C PRO A 423 11.88 -0.85 29.28
N ASP A 424 12.68 -1.90 29.14
CA ASP A 424 13.51 -2.45 30.21
C ASP A 424 14.77 -1.59 30.43
N LYS A 425 14.77 -0.84 31.55
CA LYS A 425 15.86 0.07 31.95
C LYS A 425 17.17 -0.64 32.31
N SER A 426 17.21 -1.97 32.33
CA SER A 426 18.45 -2.75 32.49
C SER A 426 19.13 -3.13 31.17
N ASN A 427 18.42 -3.08 30.03
CA ASN A 427 18.96 -3.46 28.72
C ASN A 427 19.56 -2.29 27.92
N THR A 428 19.80 -1.13 28.52
CA THR A 428 20.58 -0.07 27.86
C THR A 428 22.04 -0.51 27.76
N THR A 429 22.45 -0.99 26.58
CA THR A 429 23.86 -1.25 26.28
C THR A 429 24.62 0.08 26.33
N ALA A 430 25.22 0.38 27.47
CA ALA A 430 26.16 1.48 27.58
C ALA A 430 27.35 1.19 26.66
N GLY A 431 27.72 2.14 25.81
CA GLY A 431 28.91 2.02 24.99
C GLY A 431 30.15 1.91 25.88
N ASP A 432 31.05 0.99 25.55
CA ASP A 432 32.32 0.81 26.25
C ASP A 432 33.16 2.10 26.21
N ASP A 433 33.38 2.74 27.36
CA ASP A 433 34.49 3.67 27.53
C ASP A 433 35.23 3.45 28.86
N LYS A 434 36.32 2.69 28.75
CA LYS A 434 37.46 2.57 29.68
C LYS A 434 37.23 2.16 31.15
N SER A 435 37.56 0.89 31.38
CA SER A 435 38.57 0.44 32.36
C SER A 435 39.18 1.50 33.30
N THR A 436 38.96 1.34 34.61
CA THR A 436 40.09 1.22 35.56
C THR A 436 39.70 0.46 36.84
N SER A 437 40.70 -0.18 37.44
CA SER A 437 40.69 -1.04 38.64
C SER A 437 39.81 -0.62 39.82
N SER A 438 39.14 -1.62 40.43
CA SER A 438 38.60 -1.56 41.79
C SER A 438 39.66 -1.23 42.85
N PRO A 439 39.23 -0.65 43.98
CA PRO A 439 39.63 -1.22 45.27
C PRO A 439 38.44 -1.50 46.20
N THR A 440 38.67 -2.38 47.17
CA THR A 440 37.67 -2.91 48.10
C THR A 440 37.52 -2.04 49.36
N GLY A 441 36.27 -1.80 49.80
CA GLY A 441 35.95 -1.81 51.23
C GLY A 441 35.59 -0.50 51.94
N THR A 442 34.42 -0.56 52.60
CA THR A 442 34.21 -0.15 54.01
C THR A 442 33.80 1.31 54.34
N ALA A 443 32.81 1.37 55.24
CA ALA A 443 32.35 2.50 56.06
C ALA A 443 31.63 3.69 55.37
N ALA A 444 30.42 3.98 55.85
CA ALA A 444 29.72 5.22 55.61
C ALA A 444 30.17 6.30 56.62
N SER A 445 30.22 7.56 56.19
CA SER A 445 30.17 8.71 57.09
C SER A 445 29.47 9.90 56.44
N THR A 446 28.68 10.61 57.23
CA THR A 446 27.84 11.74 56.82
C THR A 446 28.65 13.03 56.71
N ILE A 447 28.31 13.94 55.78
CA ILE A 447 28.34 15.41 55.98
C ILE A 447 27.60 16.13 54.83
N LYS A 448 27.08 17.34 55.09
CA LYS A 448 26.30 18.19 54.17
C LYS A 448 27.20 19.25 53.45
N PRO A 449 26.71 19.98 52.42
CA PRO A 449 27.58 20.67 51.46
C PRO A 449 28.06 22.06 51.89
N GLY A 450 29.20 22.48 51.32
CA GLY A 450 29.61 23.88 51.18
C GLY A 450 29.28 24.41 49.77
N ALA A 451 29.07 25.71 49.65
CA ALA A 451 28.68 26.39 48.40
C ALA A 451 29.76 27.40 47.94
N THR A 452 29.44 28.19 46.89
CA THR A 452 30.18 29.37 46.38
C THR A 452 31.58 29.10 45.75
N SER A 453 32.01 29.77 44.68
CA SER A 453 31.31 30.65 43.71
C SER A 453 32.20 31.03 42.50
N THR A 454 31.56 31.57 41.44
CA THR A 454 32.08 32.61 40.51
C THR A 454 33.41 32.42 39.75
N GLY A 455 33.36 32.51 38.42
CA GLY A 455 34.52 32.75 37.55
C GLY A 455 34.09 33.04 36.11
N THR A 456 34.14 34.31 35.68
CA THR A 456 33.59 34.76 34.39
C THR A 456 34.66 35.38 33.47
N SER A 457 34.85 34.79 32.29
CA SER A 457 35.33 35.43 31.05
C SER A 457 35.15 34.43 29.90
N THR A 458 34.48 34.66 28.75
CA THR A 458 34.39 35.78 27.78
C THR A 458 35.62 36.04 26.92
N SER A 459 35.37 36.18 25.61
CA SER A 459 36.26 36.63 24.52
C SER A 459 37.23 35.59 23.93
N ALA A 460 37.63 35.67 22.64
CA ALA A 460 37.00 36.24 21.43
C ALA A 460 37.85 35.83 20.19
N MET A 461 37.31 36.05 18.98
CA MET A 461 37.95 35.77 17.67
C MET A 461 39.30 36.45 17.42
N THR A 462 40.14 35.81 16.60
CA THR A 462 40.87 36.45 15.47
C THR A 462 41.12 35.42 14.36
N ALA A 463 41.52 35.87 13.16
CA ALA A 463 41.62 35.06 11.94
C ALA A 463 42.89 35.40 11.11
N GLU A 464 42.94 34.88 9.87
CA GLU A 464 44.01 35.04 8.84
C GLU A 464 45.30 34.23 9.12
N ALA A 465 46.01 33.54 8.21
CA ALA A 465 45.97 33.21 6.76
C ALA A 465 47.20 33.71 5.96
N ASP A 466 47.95 32.78 5.34
CA ASP A 466 48.55 32.92 4.00
C ASP A 466 48.92 31.53 3.42
N THR A 467 49.70 31.47 2.32
CA THR A 467 49.58 30.45 1.26
C THR A 467 50.94 29.88 0.76
N THR A 468 50.94 29.26 -0.44
CA THR A 468 52.01 28.47 -1.13
C THR A 468 52.17 27.00 -0.66
N GLY A 469 52.52 26.02 -1.51
CA GLY A 469 52.76 26.02 -2.95
C GLY A 469 52.76 24.60 -3.57
N SER A 470 52.79 24.49 -4.90
CA SER A 470 52.54 23.24 -5.67
C SER A 470 53.70 22.22 -5.70
N ALA A 471 53.38 20.92 -5.75
CA ALA A 471 54.05 19.92 -6.62
C ALA A 471 53.30 18.58 -6.68
N VAL A 472 53.46 17.83 -7.77
CA VAL A 472 53.04 16.42 -7.98
C VAL A 472 54.27 15.57 -8.29
N PRO A 473 54.30 14.30 -7.85
CA PRO A 473 54.87 13.28 -8.74
C PRO A 473 53.99 12.02 -8.86
N THR A 474 53.82 11.56 -10.09
CA THR A 474 53.31 10.22 -10.45
C THR A 474 54.46 9.27 -10.76
N SER A 475 54.35 7.98 -10.44
CA SER A 475 55.29 6.95 -10.92
C SER A 475 54.58 5.66 -11.33
N ASN A 476 54.77 5.25 -12.58
CA ASN A 476 54.32 3.96 -13.12
C ASN A 476 55.32 2.83 -12.80
N SER A 477 54.85 1.58 -12.78
CA SER A 477 55.68 0.40 -13.07
C SER A 477 54.84 -0.71 -13.70
N ALA A 478 55.35 -1.40 -14.73
CA ALA A 478 54.58 -2.41 -15.47
C ALA A 478 55.44 -3.60 -15.96
N GLY A 479 54.83 -4.79 -16.01
CA GLY A 479 55.29 -6.01 -16.70
C GLY A 479 54.06 -6.91 -16.95
N LYS A 480 53.79 -7.47 -18.14
CA LYS A 480 54.57 -8.43 -18.95
C LYS A 480 54.81 -9.77 -18.20
N GLY A 481 54.28 -10.93 -18.61
CA GLY A 481 53.27 -11.26 -19.63
C GLY A 481 53.66 -12.41 -20.58
N VAL A 482 52.86 -13.50 -20.60
CA VAL A 482 52.96 -14.70 -21.47
C VAL A 482 51.52 -15.23 -21.63
N ILE A 483 50.82 -15.14 -22.77
CA ILE A 483 50.89 -15.91 -24.04
C ILE A 483 50.59 -17.42 -23.87
N GLY A 484 49.40 -17.83 -24.29
CA GLY A 484 49.00 -19.24 -24.45
C GLY A 484 47.73 -19.33 -25.31
N SER A 485 47.81 -20.00 -26.47
CA SER A 485 46.81 -19.90 -27.54
C SER A 485 45.98 -21.17 -27.71
N THR A 486 44.66 -21.02 -27.89
CA THR A 486 43.87 -21.97 -28.71
C THR A 486 42.59 -21.31 -29.22
N LEU A 487 42.33 -21.46 -30.52
CA LEU A 487 41.04 -21.14 -31.17
C LEU A 487 40.37 -22.46 -31.59
N LEU A 488 39.09 -22.60 -31.30
CA LEU A 488 38.11 -23.32 -32.11
C LEU A 488 36.70 -22.92 -31.64
N GLY A 489 35.83 -22.55 -32.59
CA GLY A 489 34.53 -21.95 -32.30
C GLY A 489 33.35 -22.90 -32.53
N VAL A 490 32.16 -22.46 -32.12
CA VAL A 490 30.88 -23.11 -32.42
C VAL A 490 29.92 -22.06 -33.01
N ALA A 491 29.23 -22.41 -34.09
CA ALA A 491 28.22 -21.58 -34.73
C ALA A 491 26.81 -21.86 -34.19
N ALA A 492 25.89 -20.94 -34.50
CA ALA A 492 24.47 -20.92 -34.13
C ALA A 492 23.75 -22.27 -33.94
N LEU A 493 22.96 -22.36 -32.87
CA LEU A 493 21.87 -23.33 -32.74
C LEU A 493 20.67 -22.72 -32.01
N PHE A 494 19.66 -22.30 -32.79
CA PHE A 494 18.28 -22.12 -32.33
C PHE A 494 17.49 -23.34 -32.81
N ALA A 495 17.29 -24.34 -31.96
CA ALA A 495 16.41 -25.48 -32.26
C ALA A 495 15.85 -26.12 -30.99
N PHE A 496 14.58 -26.54 -31.11
CA PHE A 496 13.76 -27.27 -30.16
C PHE A 496 14.47 -28.42 -29.41
N LEU A 497 14.17 -28.54 -28.11
CA LEU A 497 14.19 -29.83 -27.41
C LEU A 497 12.78 -30.13 -26.89
N ILE A 498 12.13 -31.10 -27.54
CA ILE A 498 10.97 -31.83 -27.02
C ILE A 498 11.45 -33.27 -26.80
N ILE A 499 11.57 -33.69 -25.54
CA ILE A 499 11.82 -35.08 -25.14
C ILE A 499 10.83 -35.40 -23.99
N PRO A 500 10.21 -36.59 -23.94
CA PRO A 500 8.87 -36.73 -23.36
C PRO A 500 8.83 -37.29 -21.93
N SER A 501 7.63 -37.27 -21.35
CA SER A 501 7.28 -37.80 -20.03
C SER A 501 7.63 -39.28 -19.85
N ILE A 502 8.18 -39.63 -18.68
CA ILE A 502 8.27 -41.02 -18.20
C ILE A 502 6.91 -41.41 -17.59
N PRO A 503 6.34 -42.60 -17.93
CA PRO A 503 5.02 -42.99 -17.44
C PRO A 503 5.07 -43.59 -16.03
N ILE A 504 4.11 -43.22 -15.19
CA ILE A 504 3.72 -44.01 -14.01
C ILE A 504 2.28 -44.49 -14.21
N SER A 505 2.11 -45.81 -14.24
CA SER A 505 0.81 -46.49 -14.25
C SER A 505 0.83 -47.54 -13.17
N ILE A 506 -0.19 -47.56 -12.30
CA ILE A 506 -0.67 -48.74 -11.56
C ILE A 506 -1.99 -48.38 -10.83
N CYS A 507 -2.85 -49.39 -10.63
CA CYS A 507 -4.07 -49.37 -9.81
C CYS A 507 -5.23 -48.42 -10.21
N LYS A 508 -6.04 -48.87 -11.18
CA LYS A 508 -7.51 -48.71 -11.12
C LYS A 508 -8.15 -49.94 -10.44
N SER A 509 -9.14 -49.72 -9.58
CA SER A 509 -10.29 -50.61 -9.27
C SER A 509 -11.32 -49.78 -8.46
N VAL A 510 -12.60 -49.61 -8.83
CA VAL A 510 -13.72 -50.59 -8.94
C VAL A 510 -14.15 -51.09 -7.54
N ALA A 511 -15.40 -51.00 -7.04
CA ALA A 511 -16.74 -50.56 -7.53
C ALA A 511 -17.48 -49.80 -6.38
N LYS A 512 -18.55 -48.98 -6.50
CA LYS A 512 -19.86 -48.99 -7.22
C LYS A 512 -20.93 -49.89 -6.57
N LEU A 513 -22.21 -49.41 -6.56
CA LEU A 513 -23.45 -49.95 -5.92
C LEU A 513 -23.55 -49.74 -4.39
N SER A 514 -24.73 -49.57 -3.75
CA SER A 514 -26.06 -49.12 -4.25
C SER A 514 -27.02 -48.71 -3.10
N ILE A 515 -28.07 -47.95 -3.45
CA ILE A 515 -29.48 -47.97 -2.95
C ILE A 515 -29.73 -48.90 -1.73
N THR A 516 -30.21 -48.46 -0.55
CA THR A 516 -31.62 -48.16 -0.12
C THR A 516 -31.53 -47.61 1.37
N THR A 517 -32.50 -47.14 2.18
CA THR A 517 -33.99 -47.13 2.26
C THR A 517 -34.52 -45.94 3.13
N SER A 518 -35.85 -45.78 3.16
CA SER A 518 -36.67 -44.82 3.92
C SER A 518 -36.51 -44.79 5.46
N ASN A 519 -36.64 -43.60 6.07
CA ASN A 519 -37.88 -43.11 6.71
C ASN A 519 -37.73 -41.61 7.08
N ARG A 520 -38.62 -40.69 6.67
CA ARG A 520 -40.03 -40.48 7.07
C ARG A 520 -40.24 -40.16 8.56
N LEU A 521 -40.51 -38.89 8.84
CA LEU A 521 -41.65 -38.46 9.66
C LEU A 521 -42.28 -37.18 9.04
N ARG A 522 -43.59 -36.99 9.22
CA ARG A 522 -44.39 -35.87 8.68
C ARG A 522 -45.24 -35.26 9.78
N VAL A 523 -45.25 -33.93 9.90
CA VAL A 523 -46.38 -33.06 10.31
C VAL A 523 -46.06 -31.70 9.62
N SER A 524 -46.70 -31.21 8.55
CA SER A 524 -48.12 -30.87 8.25
C SER A 524 -48.74 -29.80 9.16
N ALA A 525 -49.56 -28.83 8.71
CA ALA A 525 -49.76 -28.23 7.39
C ALA A 525 -50.71 -27.01 7.52
N ALA A 526 -50.43 -25.89 6.84
CA ALA A 526 -51.39 -24.87 6.34
C ALA A 526 -50.60 -23.81 5.51
N SER A 527 -50.92 -23.37 4.28
CA SER A 527 -52.21 -23.06 3.61
C SER A 527 -52.74 -21.67 3.97
N LEU A 528 -53.02 -20.73 3.06
CA LEU A 528 -52.74 -20.59 1.61
C LEU A 528 -53.09 -19.14 1.19
N HIS A 529 -52.40 -18.51 0.24
CA HIS A 529 -53.01 -17.95 -0.99
C HIS A 529 -52.06 -17.23 -1.94
N ASP A 530 -52.54 -17.09 -3.17
CA ASP A 530 -51.82 -16.84 -4.41
C ASP A 530 -51.89 -15.37 -4.85
N TYR A 531 -50.86 -14.89 -5.57
CA TYR A 531 -51.09 -14.32 -6.91
C TYR A 531 -49.81 -14.25 -7.77
N LYS A 532 -49.93 -14.50 -9.08
CA LYS A 532 -48.82 -14.53 -10.07
C LYS A 532 -49.39 -14.70 -11.50
N PRO A 533 -48.69 -14.33 -12.59
CA PRO A 533 -47.88 -13.15 -12.91
C PRO A 533 -48.60 -12.28 -14.00
N PRO A 534 -47.87 -11.49 -14.82
CA PRO A 534 -47.59 -11.98 -16.18
C PRO A 534 -46.08 -12.00 -16.53
N ARG A 535 -45.71 -12.69 -17.62
CA ARG A 535 -44.31 -13.07 -17.91
C ARG A 535 -43.99 -13.13 -19.41
N THR A 536 -43.18 -12.18 -19.90
CA THR A 536 -42.45 -12.22 -21.19
C THR A 536 -41.25 -11.27 -21.13
N SER A 537 -40.10 -11.48 -21.80
CA SER A 537 -39.48 -12.72 -22.30
C SER A 537 -38.10 -12.41 -22.92
N HIS A 538 -37.02 -13.04 -22.43
CA HIS A 538 -35.74 -13.33 -23.13
C HIS A 538 -34.92 -12.14 -23.73
N THR A 539 -33.59 -12.18 -23.97
CA THR A 539 -32.44 -13.01 -23.52
C THR A 539 -31.15 -12.33 -23.98
N SER A 540 -30.09 -12.36 -23.17
CA SER A 540 -28.73 -12.75 -23.59
C SER A 540 -27.75 -12.79 -22.42
N HIS A 541 -26.85 -13.79 -22.41
CA HIS A 541 -25.60 -13.73 -21.66
C HIS A 541 -24.52 -13.13 -22.55
N LEU A 542 -23.55 -12.45 -21.96
CA LEU A 542 -22.16 -12.46 -22.43
C LEU A 542 -21.24 -12.23 -21.21
N ILE A 543 -20.05 -12.80 -21.25
CA ILE A 543 -19.06 -12.76 -20.15
C ILE A 543 -17.88 -11.89 -20.57
N ASP A 544 -17.50 -11.02 -19.63
CA ASP A 544 -16.19 -10.43 -19.34
C ASP A 544 -14.99 -10.72 -20.28
N SER A 545 -14.28 -9.64 -20.67
CA SER A 545 -12.88 -9.71 -21.10
C SER A 545 -12.20 -8.33 -21.13
N ASP A 546 -12.02 -7.62 -20.00
CA ASP A 546 -11.25 -6.36 -19.98
C ASP A 546 -10.59 -6.03 -18.61
N GLN A 547 -9.73 -6.93 -18.10
CA GLN A 547 -9.22 -6.85 -16.70
C GLN A 547 -7.69 -6.76 -16.49
N GLU A 548 -6.86 -6.85 -17.55
CA GLU A 548 -5.38 -6.88 -17.40
C GLU A 548 -4.67 -5.51 -17.61
N CYS A 549 -5.40 -4.40 -17.79
CA CYS A 549 -4.80 -3.12 -18.19
C CYS A 549 -4.67 -2.07 -17.06
N GLU A 550 -5.26 -2.29 -15.88
CA GLU A 550 -5.27 -1.32 -14.77
C GLU A 550 -4.25 -1.60 -13.65
N LEU A 551 -3.71 -2.82 -13.59
CA LEU A 551 -2.75 -3.23 -12.55
C LEU A 551 -1.46 -2.39 -12.56
N GLU A 552 -0.89 -2.10 -13.73
CA GLU A 552 0.33 -1.26 -13.85
C GLU A 552 0.11 0.22 -13.49
N SER A 553 -1.12 0.76 -13.57
CA SER A 553 -1.38 2.17 -13.30
C SER A 553 -1.49 2.46 -11.81
N ASN A 554 -2.14 1.59 -11.04
CA ASN A 554 -2.46 1.87 -9.64
C ASN A 554 -1.22 1.71 -8.74
N GLN A 555 -0.37 0.70 -8.98
CA GLN A 555 0.92 0.55 -8.27
C GLN A 555 1.84 1.77 -8.46
N ARG A 556 1.89 2.36 -9.67
CA ARG A 556 2.73 3.53 -9.96
C ARG A 556 2.20 4.84 -9.36
N LEU A 557 0.91 4.91 -9.01
CA LEU A 557 0.35 6.10 -8.35
C LEU A 557 0.78 6.14 -6.89
N GLN A 558 0.69 5.04 -6.13
CA GLN A 558 1.17 5.00 -4.75
C GLN A 558 2.70 5.20 -4.65
N GLN A 559 3.48 4.53 -5.50
CA GLN A 559 4.96 4.68 -5.50
C GLN A 559 5.48 6.07 -5.92
N SER A 560 4.64 7.00 -6.42
CA SER A 560 5.13 8.31 -6.92
C SER A 560 4.83 9.51 -6.02
N TYR A 561 4.07 9.35 -4.92
CA TYR A 561 3.71 10.45 -4.02
C TYR A 561 4.73 10.70 -2.89
N SER A 562 5.49 9.69 -2.48
CA SER A 562 6.53 9.78 -1.43
C SER A 562 7.66 10.79 -1.73
N LEU A 563 7.79 11.26 -2.97
CA LEU A 563 8.90 12.12 -3.42
C LEU A 563 8.54 13.60 -3.68
N GLN A 564 7.32 14.08 -3.37
CA GLN A 564 6.89 15.46 -3.70
C GLN A 564 6.33 16.30 -2.53
N LEU A 565 6.69 16.04 -1.27
CA LEU A 565 6.36 16.91 -0.11
C LEU A 565 7.51 17.86 0.30
N ASN A 566 7.70 18.92 -0.49
CA ASN A 566 8.52 20.10 -0.15
C ASN A 566 8.01 21.34 -0.91
N GLY A 567 7.63 22.42 -0.19
CA GLY A 567 7.21 23.68 -0.83
C GLY A 567 6.22 24.54 -0.04
N GLY A 568 6.35 24.64 1.29
CA GLY A 568 5.50 25.49 2.12
C GLY A 568 6.28 26.64 2.76
N GLU A 569 6.01 27.87 2.34
CA GLU A 569 6.34 29.08 3.11
C GLU A 569 5.27 30.17 2.90
N GLN A 570 5.34 31.23 3.70
CA GLN A 570 4.18 32.10 3.97
C GLN A 570 3.80 33.04 2.82
N LEU A 571 2.50 33.25 2.63
CA LEU A 571 1.92 34.58 2.36
C LEU A 571 0.48 34.64 2.87
N THR A 572 0.23 35.54 3.83
CA THR A 572 -1.10 35.94 4.27
C THR A 572 -1.54 37.23 3.57
N ASP A 573 -2.85 37.44 3.48
CA ASP A 573 -3.53 38.62 2.92
C ASP A 573 -3.53 38.73 1.37
N ILE A 574 -4.23 39.74 0.85
CA ILE A 574 -4.69 39.95 -0.54
C ILE A 574 -5.84 39.01 -0.95
N ARG A 575 -7.05 39.28 -0.43
CA ARG A 575 -8.30 38.85 -1.10
C ARG A 575 -9.39 39.93 -1.24
N ASP A 576 -9.10 41.20 -0.96
CA ASP A 576 -10.06 42.32 -1.08
C ASP A 576 -9.88 43.15 -2.37
N MET A 577 -9.95 42.51 -3.54
CA MET A 577 -9.79 43.17 -4.86
C MET A 577 -10.70 42.63 -5.97
N TRP A 578 -11.88 42.08 -5.66
CA TRP A 578 -12.84 41.59 -6.66
C TRP A 578 -14.30 42.04 -6.50
N THR A 579 -14.52 43.14 -5.79
CA THR A 579 -15.86 43.65 -5.41
C THR A 579 -15.97 45.19 -5.52
N ARG A 580 -15.67 45.79 -6.69
CA ARG A 580 -16.02 47.20 -7.01
C ARG A 580 -16.09 47.46 -8.52
N GLY A 581 -17.18 48.09 -8.96
CA GLY A 581 -17.48 48.42 -10.36
C GLY A 581 -18.15 47.25 -11.10
N ILE A 582 -19.29 47.41 -11.78
CA ILE A 582 -19.99 48.62 -12.23
C ILE A 582 -21.34 48.79 -11.50
N ARG A 583 -21.74 50.04 -11.22
CA ARG A 583 -23.12 50.40 -10.82
C ARG A 583 -23.98 50.66 -12.05
N THR A 584 -25.16 50.06 -12.11
CA THR A 584 -26.36 50.68 -12.68
C THR A 584 -27.55 50.40 -11.75
N THR A 585 -28.53 51.31 -11.72
CA THR A 585 -29.58 51.36 -10.69
C THR A 585 -30.84 50.61 -11.08
N VAL A 586 -31.45 49.92 -10.11
CA VAL A 586 -32.79 49.31 -10.22
C VAL A 586 -33.80 50.15 -9.42
N PRO A 587 -34.92 50.59 -10.01
CA PRO A 587 -36.10 51.02 -9.27
C PRO A 587 -37.00 49.82 -8.92
N SER A 588 -37.64 49.85 -7.76
CA SER A 588 -38.54 48.80 -7.26
C SER A 588 -39.92 48.85 -7.93
N CYS A 589 -40.59 47.70 -8.12
CA CYS A 589 -41.89 47.43 -7.49
C CYS A 589 -42.48 46.03 -7.78
N ALA A 590 -43.21 45.52 -6.76
CA ALA A 590 -44.46 44.73 -6.78
C ALA A 590 -44.65 43.50 -7.69
N ALA A 591 -45.33 42.49 -7.13
CA ALA A 591 -45.76 41.27 -7.80
C ALA A 591 -47.11 41.42 -8.54
N LEU A 592 -47.39 40.50 -9.48
CA LEU A 592 -48.73 39.94 -9.77
C LEU A 592 -48.62 38.66 -10.64
N GLN A 593 -49.69 37.87 -10.67
CA GLN A 593 -49.85 36.65 -11.51
C GLN A 593 -50.81 36.95 -12.71
N PRO A 594 -51.40 35.96 -13.43
CA PRO A 594 -50.78 35.24 -14.55
C PRO A 594 -51.64 35.29 -15.86
N ASN A 595 -51.18 34.59 -16.93
CA ASN A 595 -51.96 33.85 -17.97
C ASN A 595 -51.63 34.14 -19.47
N ALA A 596 -51.99 33.13 -20.28
CA ALA A 596 -52.48 33.19 -21.68
C ALA A 596 -51.53 33.38 -22.89
N LEU A 597 -51.20 32.24 -23.51
CA LEU A 597 -51.59 31.82 -24.89
C LEU A 597 -51.22 32.68 -26.14
N ASN A 598 -50.58 31.99 -27.10
CA ASN A 598 -50.69 32.16 -28.58
C ASN A 598 -50.08 33.45 -29.20
N THR A 599 -49.73 33.57 -30.52
CA THR A 599 -49.96 32.71 -31.70
C THR A 599 -48.88 32.90 -32.82
N CYS A 600 -48.60 31.83 -33.59
CA CYS A 600 -48.28 31.74 -35.04
C CYS A 600 -47.49 32.78 -35.90
N ARG A 601 -46.61 32.20 -36.76
CA ARG A 601 -46.41 32.40 -38.24
C ARG A 601 -45.37 33.38 -38.85
N ASN A 602 -44.38 32.76 -39.51
CA ASN A 602 -43.96 32.84 -40.93
C ASN A 602 -43.77 34.19 -41.70
N SER A 603 -42.51 34.43 -42.11
CA SER A 603 -42.08 34.81 -43.49
C SER A 603 -40.56 34.57 -43.63
N GLN A 604 -39.97 33.77 -44.54
CA GLN A 604 -39.97 33.71 -46.02
C GLN A 604 -39.14 34.81 -46.73
N LEU A 605 -38.19 34.38 -47.60
CA LEU A 605 -37.50 35.13 -48.70
C LEU A 605 -36.50 36.25 -48.29
N SER A 606 -35.47 36.65 -49.07
CA SER A 606 -34.76 36.04 -50.22
C SER A 606 -33.44 36.78 -50.60
N SER A 607 -32.34 36.02 -50.76
CA SER A 607 -31.15 36.16 -51.68
C SER A 607 -30.45 37.50 -52.06
N LYS A 608 -29.15 37.35 -52.44
CA LYS A 608 -28.23 38.26 -53.20
C LYS A 608 -27.50 39.39 -52.41
N ALA A 609 -26.30 39.89 -52.80
CA ALA A 609 -25.17 39.36 -53.61
C ALA A 609 -23.95 40.35 -53.59
N ARG A 610 -22.80 39.95 -54.19
CA ARG A 610 -21.60 40.77 -54.60
C ARG A 610 -20.62 41.11 -53.44
N LEU A 611 -19.27 40.97 -53.48
CA LEU A 611 -18.16 41.14 -54.46
C LEU A 611 -17.79 42.62 -54.75
N SER A 612 -16.53 43.05 -54.99
CA SER A 612 -15.15 42.49 -54.77
C SER A 612 -14.07 43.55 -55.16
N SER A 613 -12.78 43.15 -55.32
CA SER A 613 -11.59 43.89 -55.82
C SER A 613 -10.84 44.79 -54.81
N SER A 614 -9.53 45.07 -54.91
CA SER A 614 -8.49 44.79 -55.94
C SER A 614 -7.10 44.50 -55.28
N SER A 615 -6.31 43.48 -55.67
CA SER A 615 -5.30 43.39 -56.78
C SER A 615 -3.94 44.11 -56.50
N PRO A 616 -2.77 43.74 -57.07
CA PRO A 616 -2.35 42.61 -57.96
C PRO A 616 -1.34 41.62 -57.26
N TYR A 617 -0.95 40.40 -57.71
CA TYR A 617 -0.66 39.78 -59.03
C TYR A 617 0.73 40.17 -59.60
N ASN A 618 1.63 39.30 -60.09
CA ASN A 618 1.69 37.84 -60.35
C ASN A 618 2.94 37.23 -59.61
N GLN A 619 3.80 36.25 -59.97
CA GLN A 619 4.02 35.21 -61.02
C GLN A 619 5.06 34.18 -60.47
N GLY A 620 5.20 32.91 -60.89
CA GLY A 620 4.33 32.02 -61.67
C GLY A 620 5.07 30.90 -62.46
N GLN A 621 4.48 29.70 -62.52
CA GLN A 621 4.62 28.61 -63.52
C GLN A 621 5.68 27.47 -63.45
N SER A 622 5.18 26.23 -63.51
CA SER A 622 5.64 25.10 -64.35
C SER A 622 4.47 24.07 -64.46
N ALA A 623 4.42 23.24 -65.51
CA ALA A 623 3.19 22.52 -65.92
C ALA A 623 3.37 21.01 -66.22
N PHE A 624 2.23 20.33 -66.48
CA PHE A 624 2.07 18.92 -66.89
C PHE A 624 2.77 18.64 -68.26
N THR A 625 3.08 17.41 -68.73
CA THR A 625 2.22 16.21 -68.90
C THR A 625 2.98 14.87 -69.16
N SER A 626 2.45 13.76 -68.61
CA SER A 626 2.28 12.40 -69.19
C SER A 626 3.39 11.55 -69.89
N ILE A 627 3.55 10.32 -69.37
CA ILE A 627 3.59 8.99 -70.08
C ILE A 627 4.91 8.36 -70.59
N SER A 628 5.03 7.04 -70.29
CA SER A 628 5.76 5.92 -70.95
C SER A 628 7.18 5.47 -70.55
N ARG A 629 7.21 4.29 -69.89
CA ARG A 629 8.13 3.12 -70.00
C ARG A 629 9.64 3.33 -70.31
N ARG A 630 10.47 2.81 -69.40
CA ARG A 630 11.36 1.64 -69.65
C ARG A 630 11.76 0.96 -68.33
N THR A 631 12.44 -0.19 -68.41
CA THR A 631 12.57 -1.19 -67.34
C THR A 631 14.01 -1.71 -67.15
N PHE A 632 14.27 -2.28 -65.97
CA PHE A 632 15.42 -3.16 -65.61
C PHE A 632 16.84 -2.55 -65.57
N ALA A 633 17.37 -2.47 -64.36
CA ALA A 633 18.76 -2.77 -64.00
C ALA A 633 18.76 -3.30 -62.55
N SER A 634 19.78 -4.07 -62.13
CA SER A 634 19.76 -4.78 -60.83
C SER A 634 21.11 -4.75 -60.10
N SER A 635 21.05 -4.72 -58.75
CA SER A 635 22.21 -4.80 -57.83
C SER A 635 23.20 -3.61 -57.89
N PRO A 636 24.16 -3.45 -56.94
CA PRO A 636 24.60 -4.41 -55.91
C PRO A 636 24.17 -4.13 -54.46
N ARG A 637 24.06 -5.24 -53.73
CA ARG A 637 24.01 -5.35 -52.26
C ARG A 637 25.21 -4.67 -51.59
N SER A 638 24.96 -3.65 -50.76
CA SER A 638 25.97 -3.07 -49.85
C SER A 638 25.69 -3.45 -48.39
N GLN A 639 26.72 -3.38 -47.56
CA GLN A 639 26.81 -4.11 -46.28
C GLN A 639 25.93 -3.54 -45.16
N LEU A 640 25.55 -4.42 -44.22
CA LEU A 640 25.04 -4.04 -42.91
C LEU A 640 26.16 -3.35 -42.12
N ILE A 641 26.06 -2.03 -41.97
CA ILE A 641 26.84 -1.31 -40.96
C ILE A 641 26.18 -1.61 -39.61
N HIS A 642 26.88 -2.31 -38.73
CA HIS A 642 26.45 -2.45 -37.34
C HIS A 642 26.38 -1.07 -36.68
N PRO A 643 25.33 -0.74 -35.91
CA PRO A 643 25.39 0.43 -35.04
C PRO A 643 26.57 0.24 -34.07
N PRO A 644 27.36 1.30 -33.78
CA PRO A 644 28.42 1.19 -32.78
C PRO A 644 27.82 0.82 -31.41
N PRO A 645 28.57 0.11 -30.54
CA PRO A 645 28.13 -0.11 -29.18
C PRO A 645 27.79 1.23 -28.53
N SER A 646 26.71 1.26 -27.75
CA SER A 646 26.24 2.46 -27.07
C SER A 646 27.35 3.00 -26.16
N GLN A 647 28.00 4.09 -26.59
CA GLN A 647 29.00 4.74 -25.75
C GLN A 647 28.35 5.17 -24.45
N GLU A 648 28.93 4.71 -23.35
CA GLU A 648 28.62 5.18 -22.02
C GLU A 648 28.77 6.71 -22.00
N ALA A 649 27.67 7.41 -21.70
CA ALA A 649 27.62 8.85 -21.87
C ALA A 649 28.60 9.50 -20.89
N ALA A 650 29.65 10.13 -21.42
CA ALA A 650 30.65 10.81 -20.61
C ALA A 650 30.00 11.74 -19.59
N PRO A 651 30.52 11.83 -18.35
CA PRO A 651 29.91 12.61 -17.28
C PRO A 651 29.68 14.05 -17.75
N PHE A 652 28.48 14.56 -17.49
CA PHE A 652 27.99 15.82 -18.04
C PHE A 652 28.84 17.02 -17.54
N ASP A 653 29.84 17.41 -18.33
CA ASP A 653 30.53 18.67 -18.11
C ASP A 653 29.62 19.83 -18.50
N ILE A 654 29.13 20.53 -17.48
CA ILE A 654 28.26 21.70 -17.59
C ILE A 654 28.90 22.86 -18.38
N ASN A 655 30.24 22.89 -18.49
CA ASN A 655 30.99 23.93 -19.19
C ASN A 655 31.04 23.69 -20.71
N SER A 656 31.09 22.42 -21.14
CA SER A 656 31.09 22.00 -22.55
C SER A 656 29.77 22.24 -23.30
N ASN A 657 28.66 22.45 -22.57
CA ASN A 657 27.31 22.49 -23.15
C ASN A 657 27.14 23.65 -24.16
N PRO A 658 26.87 23.38 -25.45
CA PRO A 658 26.67 24.43 -26.46
C PRO A 658 25.40 25.26 -26.20
N TYR A 659 24.43 24.73 -25.45
CA TYR A 659 23.20 25.41 -25.07
C TYR A 659 23.31 26.07 -23.68
N LYS A 660 24.20 27.07 -23.56
CA LYS A 660 24.32 27.86 -22.32
C LYS A 660 22.98 28.49 -21.94
N ALA A 661 22.55 28.23 -20.70
CA ALA A 661 21.26 28.67 -20.21
C ALA A 661 21.22 30.20 -20.06
N ARG A 662 20.42 30.89 -20.89
CA ARG A 662 20.27 32.37 -20.88
C ARG A 662 19.62 32.95 -19.61
N ARG A 663 19.22 32.09 -18.67
CA ARG A 663 18.72 32.40 -17.33
C ARG A 663 19.14 31.26 -16.41
N GLN A 664 19.50 31.59 -15.17
CA GLN A 664 19.86 30.63 -14.14
C GLN A 664 18.67 29.68 -13.87
N TRP A 665 18.96 28.39 -13.65
CA TRP A 665 17.96 27.36 -13.38
C TRP A 665 18.44 26.47 -12.22
N PRO A 666 17.59 26.11 -11.23
CA PRO A 666 16.18 26.51 -11.09
C PRO A 666 16.03 28.04 -10.93
N PRO A 667 14.91 28.63 -11.39
CA PRO A 667 14.63 30.03 -11.11
C PRO A 667 14.34 30.17 -9.62
N ASP A 668 14.80 31.27 -9.01
CA ASP A 668 14.46 31.58 -7.64
C ASP A 668 12.94 31.80 -7.50
N ILE A 669 12.26 30.83 -6.87
CA ILE A 669 10.80 30.78 -6.78
C ILE A 669 10.28 31.91 -5.89
N SER A 670 11.04 32.30 -4.85
CA SER A 670 10.69 33.41 -3.95
C SER A 670 10.58 34.76 -4.69
N LYS A 671 11.29 34.91 -5.81
CA LYS A 671 11.32 36.13 -6.63
C LYS A 671 10.31 36.09 -7.80
N LEU A 672 9.45 35.07 -7.88
CA LEU A 672 8.38 34.97 -8.88
C LEU A 672 7.03 35.27 -8.25
N SER A 673 6.18 36.06 -8.93
CA SER A 673 4.78 36.20 -8.52
C SER A 673 4.03 34.86 -8.62
N GLU A 674 3.06 34.63 -7.74
CA GLU A 674 2.21 33.41 -7.70
C GLU A 674 1.68 33.01 -9.10
N LYS A 675 1.18 33.99 -9.87
CA LYS A 675 0.70 33.80 -11.25
C LYS A 675 1.78 33.37 -12.24
N GLN A 676 3.05 33.67 -11.97
CA GLN A 676 4.21 33.14 -12.71
C GLN A 676 4.63 31.77 -12.17
N GLN A 677 4.60 31.54 -10.85
CA GLN A 677 4.89 30.24 -10.23
C GLN A 677 3.95 29.15 -10.76
N PHE A 678 2.62 29.36 -10.69
CA PHE A 678 1.61 28.43 -11.24
C PHE A 678 1.78 28.19 -12.76
N ARG A 679 2.20 29.21 -13.51
CA ARG A 679 2.54 29.06 -14.94
C ARG A 679 3.82 28.24 -15.17
N LEU A 680 4.81 28.36 -14.28
CA LEU A 680 6.04 27.59 -14.31
C LEU A 680 5.76 26.12 -13.96
N GLU A 681 5.03 25.88 -12.88
CA GLU A 681 4.60 24.57 -12.38
C GLU A 681 3.76 23.82 -13.43
N ARG A 682 2.71 24.44 -13.97
CA ARG A 682 1.87 23.85 -15.04
C ARG A 682 2.67 23.56 -16.32
N LYS A 683 3.75 24.31 -16.59
CA LYS A 683 4.69 24.06 -17.69
C LYS A 683 5.69 22.94 -17.35
N TYR A 684 6.09 22.81 -16.09
CA TYR A 684 6.96 21.76 -15.58
C TYR A 684 6.23 20.41 -15.58
N ARG A 685 5.06 20.29 -14.93
CA ARG A 685 4.25 19.05 -14.93
C ARG A 685 3.96 18.54 -16.35
N ARG A 686 3.64 19.44 -17.29
CA ARG A 686 3.48 19.11 -18.73
C ARG A 686 4.75 18.58 -19.38
N ARG A 687 5.92 19.16 -19.07
CA ARG A 687 7.22 18.71 -19.60
C ARG A 687 7.70 17.41 -18.95
N ALA A 688 7.44 17.20 -17.67
CA ALA A 688 7.66 15.93 -16.99
C ALA A 688 6.81 14.82 -17.64
N LYS A 689 5.49 15.02 -17.77
CA LYS A 689 4.59 14.05 -18.43
C LYS A 689 5.02 13.72 -19.86
N LEU A 690 5.60 14.67 -20.60
CA LEU A 690 6.17 14.42 -21.93
C LEU A 690 7.55 13.73 -21.92
N LYS A 691 8.40 13.96 -20.90
CA LYS A 691 9.70 13.28 -20.73
C LYS A 691 9.53 11.81 -20.36
N TYR A 692 8.54 11.50 -19.52
CA TYR A 692 8.26 10.13 -19.05
C TYR A 692 7.28 9.37 -19.95
N ALA A 693 6.58 10.04 -20.87
CA ALA A 693 5.79 9.38 -21.90
C ALA A 693 6.70 8.58 -22.86
N ARG A 694 6.60 7.24 -22.83
CA ARG A 694 7.26 6.33 -23.77
C ARG A 694 6.22 5.74 -24.75
N PRO A 695 5.67 6.51 -25.71
CA PRO A 695 4.55 6.08 -26.54
C PRO A 695 4.85 4.83 -27.39
N GLY A 696 6.11 4.65 -27.81
CA GLY A 696 6.56 3.43 -28.49
C GLY A 696 6.54 2.20 -27.58
N TRP A 697 6.99 2.33 -26.32
CA TRP A 697 6.95 1.26 -25.33
C TRP A 697 5.52 0.87 -24.99
N THR A 698 4.65 1.84 -24.69
CA THR A 698 3.23 1.57 -24.37
C THR A 698 2.45 0.98 -25.55
N LYS A 699 2.88 1.24 -26.80
CA LYS A 699 2.32 0.57 -27.98
C LYS A 699 2.85 -0.86 -28.12
N ALA A 700 4.14 -1.08 -27.82
CA ALA A 700 4.74 -2.41 -27.84
C ALA A 700 4.19 -3.32 -26.74
N THR A 701 4.05 -2.84 -25.49
CA THR A 701 3.48 -3.65 -24.39
C THR A 701 2.04 -4.02 -24.67
N LYS A 702 1.18 -3.07 -25.07
CA LYS A 702 -0.21 -3.39 -25.45
C LYS A 702 -0.30 -4.36 -26.63
N LEU A 703 0.58 -4.24 -27.63
CA LEU A 703 0.64 -5.19 -28.74
C LEU A 703 1.06 -6.60 -28.28
N MET A 704 2.04 -6.70 -27.37
CA MET A 704 2.46 -7.98 -26.77
C MET A 704 1.36 -8.59 -25.88
N GLN A 705 0.64 -7.79 -25.11
CA GLN A 705 -0.56 -8.22 -24.37
C GLN A 705 -1.64 -8.76 -25.33
N SER A 706 -1.95 -8.03 -26.42
CA SER A 706 -2.89 -8.52 -27.44
C SER A 706 -2.42 -9.84 -28.07
N PHE A 707 -1.13 -10.01 -28.35
CA PHE A 707 -0.59 -11.29 -28.85
C PHE A 707 -0.67 -12.41 -27.81
N ALA A 708 -0.46 -12.12 -26.51
CA ALA A 708 -0.60 -13.09 -25.44
C ALA A 708 -2.07 -13.55 -25.29
N VAL A 709 -3.02 -12.63 -25.20
CA VAL A 709 -4.46 -12.93 -25.10
C VAL A 709 -4.95 -13.72 -26.32
N VAL A 710 -4.59 -13.30 -27.53
CA VAL A 710 -4.92 -14.05 -28.76
C VAL A 710 -4.24 -15.42 -28.76
N GLY A 711 -3.00 -15.54 -28.26
CA GLY A 711 -2.29 -16.80 -28.10
C GLY A 711 -2.99 -17.78 -27.15
N VAL A 712 -3.46 -17.30 -25.99
CA VAL A 712 -4.23 -18.10 -25.03
C VAL A 712 -5.57 -18.55 -25.62
N ILE A 713 -6.29 -17.67 -26.32
CA ILE A 713 -7.55 -18.01 -27.00
C ILE A 713 -7.30 -19.07 -28.10
N VAL A 714 -6.26 -18.90 -28.93
CA VAL A 714 -5.89 -19.89 -29.95
C VAL A 714 -5.47 -21.22 -29.31
N TYR A 715 -4.74 -21.20 -28.21
CA TYR A 715 -4.38 -22.40 -27.47
C TYR A 715 -5.62 -23.12 -26.93
N ALA A 716 -6.51 -22.43 -26.22
CA ALA A 716 -7.76 -22.99 -25.69
C ALA A 716 -8.65 -23.58 -26.79
N VAL A 717 -8.84 -22.84 -27.89
CA VAL A 717 -9.72 -23.24 -29.01
C VAL A 717 -9.13 -24.41 -29.81
N PHE A 718 -7.82 -24.49 -30.04
CA PHE A 718 -7.23 -25.47 -30.97
C PHE A 718 -6.35 -26.57 -30.36
N PHE A 719 -5.70 -26.32 -29.22
CA PHE A 719 -4.64 -27.20 -28.68
C PHE A 719 -4.93 -27.75 -27.28
N MET A 720 -5.66 -27.01 -26.44
CA MET A 720 -6.06 -27.47 -25.11
C MET A 720 -7.03 -28.66 -25.23
N GLU A 721 -6.74 -29.74 -24.51
CA GLU A 721 -7.66 -30.85 -24.30
C GLU A 721 -8.24 -30.71 -22.88
N MET A 722 -9.54 -30.98 -22.70
CA MET A 722 -10.19 -30.83 -21.40
C MET A 722 -10.35 -32.20 -20.75
N GLU A 723 -9.81 -32.36 -19.54
CA GLU A 723 -9.92 -33.61 -18.78
C GLU A 723 -11.32 -33.76 -18.17
N GLY A 724 -12.23 -34.32 -18.95
CA GLY A 724 -13.61 -34.62 -18.55
C GLY A 724 -14.33 -35.39 -19.65
N HIS A 725 -15.32 -36.22 -19.29
CA HIS A 725 -16.01 -37.08 -20.26
C HIS A 725 -17.04 -36.31 -21.11
N GLY A 726 -16.54 -35.60 -22.13
CA GLY A 726 -17.32 -34.98 -23.21
C GLY A 726 -16.42 -34.57 -24.37
N GLU A 727 -16.96 -34.48 -25.58
CA GLU A 727 -16.20 -33.93 -26.71
C GLU A 727 -15.91 -32.44 -26.47
N ASN A 728 -14.67 -32.00 -26.74
CA ASN A 728 -14.31 -30.59 -26.60
C ASN A 728 -15.23 -29.74 -27.52
N PRO A 729 -15.88 -28.66 -27.01
CA PRO A 729 -16.92 -27.93 -27.73
C PRO A 729 -16.44 -27.28 -29.03
N PHE A 730 -15.13 -27.11 -29.21
CA PHE A 730 -14.52 -26.57 -30.42
C PHE A 730 -14.11 -27.64 -31.45
N GLN A 731 -14.35 -28.94 -31.21
CA GLN A 731 -13.98 -30.01 -32.16
C GLN A 731 -14.55 -29.80 -33.58
N PRO A 732 -15.81 -29.36 -33.79
CA PRO A 732 -16.33 -29.06 -35.13
C PRO A 732 -15.54 -27.95 -35.85
N LEU A 733 -15.02 -26.98 -35.10
CA LEU A 733 -14.16 -25.91 -35.64
C LEU A 733 -12.75 -26.44 -35.92
N ARG A 734 -12.18 -27.27 -35.03
CA ARG A 734 -10.88 -27.95 -35.23
C ARG A 734 -10.90 -28.83 -36.48
N THR A 735 -11.97 -29.60 -36.72
CA THR A 735 -12.09 -30.47 -37.91
C THR A 735 -12.35 -29.68 -39.20
N TRP A 736 -13.19 -28.64 -39.16
CA TRP A 736 -13.41 -27.76 -40.32
C TRP A 736 -12.12 -27.06 -40.77
N ILE A 737 -11.33 -26.50 -39.84
CA ILE A 737 -10.03 -25.89 -40.16
C ILE A 737 -9.01 -26.93 -40.66
N LYS A 738 -8.96 -28.13 -40.06
CA LYS A 738 -8.13 -29.23 -40.57
C LYS A 738 -8.52 -29.65 -42.00
N GLY A 739 -9.80 -29.60 -42.36
CA GLY A 739 -10.27 -29.79 -43.74
C GLY A 739 -9.75 -28.71 -44.70
N LEU A 740 -9.91 -27.43 -44.33
CA LEU A 740 -9.44 -26.30 -45.14
C LEU A 740 -7.93 -26.33 -45.43
N PHE A 741 -7.10 -26.63 -44.44
CA PHE A 741 -5.65 -26.72 -44.64
C PHE A 741 -5.19 -28.08 -45.22
N GLY A 742 -5.97 -29.15 -45.02
CA GLY A 742 -5.71 -30.46 -45.60
C GLY A 742 -5.71 -30.44 -47.14
N ASP A 743 -6.62 -29.69 -47.75
CA ASP A 743 -6.69 -29.55 -49.22
C ASP A 743 -5.56 -28.66 -49.80
N ALA A 744 -4.92 -27.83 -48.97
CA ALA A 744 -3.74 -27.05 -49.36
C ALA A 744 -2.45 -27.89 -49.38
N PHE A 745 -2.22 -28.69 -48.32
CA PHE A 745 -1.03 -29.54 -48.23
C PHE A 745 -1.14 -30.82 -49.06
N THR A 746 -2.24 -31.58 -48.96
CA THR A 746 -2.36 -32.88 -49.65
C THR A 746 -2.35 -32.78 -51.18
N LYS A 747 -2.63 -31.59 -51.74
CA LYS A 747 -2.55 -31.30 -53.18
C LYS A 747 -1.11 -31.13 -53.67
N THR A 748 -0.19 -30.79 -52.75
CA THR A 748 1.26 -30.76 -52.97
C THR A 748 1.85 -32.17 -52.82
N GLU A 749 1.50 -32.91 -51.76
CA GLU A 749 1.83 -34.34 -51.61
C GLU A 749 1.39 -35.17 -52.84
N ARG A 750 0.14 -35.03 -53.30
CA ARG A 750 -0.36 -35.78 -54.46
C ARG A 750 0.37 -35.46 -55.75
N ARG A 751 0.85 -34.21 -55.94
CA ARG A 751 1.71 -33.88 -57.08
C ARG A 751 3.07 -34.56 -56.94
N ARG A 752 3.72 -34.45 -55.77
CA ARG A 752 5.00 -35.11 -55.52
C ARG A 752 4.93 -36.63 -55.77
N MET A 753 3.88 -37.30 -55.31
CA MET A 753 3.65 -38.74 -55.55
C MET A 753 3.32 -39.08 -57.02
N ILE A 754 2.65 -38.19 -57.78
CA ILE A 754 2.36 -38.41 -59.20
C ILE A 754 3.62 -38.27 -60.05
N ASP A 755 4.48 -37.28 -59.74
CA ASP A 755 5.72 -37.07 -60.46
C ASP A 755 6.77 -38.14 -60.06
N GLU A 756 6.87 -38.50 -58.77
CA GLU A 756 7.68 -39.63 -58.28
C GLU A 756 7.25 -40.98 -58.90
N LYS A 757 5.95 -41.19 -59.14
CA LYS A 757 5.44 -42.36 -59.88
C LYS A 757 5.82 -42.34 -61.37
N LYS A 758 5.81 -41.17 -62.02
CA LYS A 758 6.26 -41.03 -63.42
C LYS A 758 7.76 -41.28 -63.56
N ASP A 759 8.57 -40.79 -62.62
CA ASP A 759 10.02 -40.99 -62.64
C ASP A 759 10.36 -42.48 -62.46
N ILE A 760 9.61 -43.20 -61.62
CA ILE A 760 9.70 -44.67 -61.49
C ILE A 760 9.27 -45.38 -62.78
N GLU A 761 8.14 -44.99 -63.39
CA GLU A 761 7.67 -45.58 -64.66
C GLU A 761 8.65 -45.32 -65.82
N ALA A 762 9.27 -44.14 -65.88
CA ALA A 762 10.32 -43.80 -66.84
C ALA A 762 11.62 -44.59 -66.59
N ALA A 763 12.04 -44.76 -65.33
CA ALA A 763 13.22 -45.55 -64.98
C ALA A 763 13.04 -47.03 -65.40
N VAL A 764 11.89 -47.64 -65.06
CA VAL A 764 11.56 -49.02 -65.45
C VAL A 764 11.49 -49.17 -66.98
N SER A 765 10.97 -48.17 -67.70
CA SER A 765 10.97 -48.16 -69.17
C SER A 765 12.35 -48.03 -69.81
N THR A 766 13.39 -47.66 -69.05
CA THR A 766 14.74 -47.38 -69.57
C THR A 766 15.75 -48.49 -69.27
N THR A 767 15.45 -49.39 -68.30
CA THR A 767 16.26 -50.58 -67.99
C THR A 767 15.75 -51.87 -68.66
N GLY A 768 14.85 -51.75 -69.64
CA GLY A 768 14.17 -52.87 -70.30
C GLY A 768 14.45 -53.00 -71.81
N ARG A 769 15.64 -52.60 -72.28
CA ARG A 769 16.04 -52.69 -73.69
C ARG A 769 17.55 -52.80 -73.90
#